data_AF-A0A1V9YES9-F1
#
_entry.id   AF-A0A1V9YES9-F1
#
_cell.length_a   1.000
_cell.length_b   1.000
_cell.length_c   1.000
_cell.angle_alpha   90.00
_cell.angle_beta   90.00
_cell.angle_gamma   90.00
#
_symmetry.space_group_name_H-M   'P 1'
#
loop_
_entity.id
_entity.type
_entity.pdbx_description
1 polymer ?
#
loop_
_entity_poly.entity_id
_entity_poly.type
_entity_poly.pdbx_seq_one_letter_code
_entity_poly.pdbx_strand_id
1 'polypeptide(L)'
;MWRVRPQGPDAHVPLTWRRVLLAVMSYCLFFTDVPRSGVGLSSLPYPAATSTLCSYFGPYAYLVVDIARTASGTFFGKTSAGASTTTTVWSYKYDTCSIGMRTFVQTLNISHWHPCLLYEEACAGMTLEISAVFRMLDNFVDSLVETQTSRVEYFFHDSLSDYFSFGQFSNKQHRTVRSHYIDAPVDICDPQLGAARPYFCQEIWANFATMGSKKVSAVSSHIQSRMRLQRDSMDSSVQRLDMVIVDSIQDTQNWVGGFSIVSSSSYDVVTVLRVQNCSDVTKQRNCTTVRLVDYRYEGGAMSTNVVYWFRLVRLLRIAAQSYNVLRVVCLFAGCYAAAAPPVPSKTAKVIAACASFFRIPTQVVIYGSWCPVALFAIAHAIDSTALYFTIVKSFSALDGMISSSLDNVMYLITMLTCHMRNVWVLSFIAKMILYWADRYNRRGVLGVRGYILPLISLLSIVFDVRWNGARNTNLVLSGGTVGSPSEAFARQLKGLPHDVRYSGLILDMRNFIVAFVVVRIGLYFSSVTSVLARSAVPSVAVAYANPSMFSTSWKSLFVDSAEGSISPAQMQPSTDHLTRPPEHRLMNITWMTDPIECAALYLWSRPRIFCYRHKATGTLVYHPLGWDELKRVEEVPTFSAMYEFHSETMLTALPWRDRIECF
;
A
#
# COMPACT_ATOMS: atom_id res chain seq x y z
N MET A 1 21.39 34.93 16.42
CA MET A 1 21.37 35.54 17.76
C MET A 1 20.46 34.71 18.69
N TRP A 2 20.87 33.48 19.02
CA TRP A 2 20.17 32.58 19.96
C TRP A 2 21.24 31.94 20.86
N ARG A 3 21.75 32.70 21.83
CA ARG A 3 22.53 32.16 22.95
C ARG A 3 21.95 32.74 24.24
N VAL A 4 20.83 32.17 24.66
CA VAL A 4 20.47 32.17 26.07
C VAL A 4 21.16 30.93 26.64
N ARG A 5 22.18 31.10 27.49
CA ARG A 5 22.72 30.00 28.28
C ARG A 5 21.58 29.51 29.18
N PRO A 6 21.16 28.23 29.14
CA PRO A 6 20.19 27.74 30.11
C PRO A 6 20.90 27.63 31.46
N GLN A 7 20.52 28.48 32.42
CA GLN A 7 20.77 28.22 33.84
C GLN A 7 19.46 27.67 34.42
N GLY A 8 19.53 26.46 34.98
CA GLY A 8 18.38 25.75 35.55
C GLY A 8 18.01 24.45 34.81
N PRO A 9 16.91 23.78 35.20
CA PRO A 9 16.49 22.44 34.77
C PRO A 9 16.31 22.22 33.25
N ASP A 10 16.53 23.24 32.41
CA ASP A 10 16.55 23.19 30.95
C ASP A 10 17.80 22.52 30.35
N ALA A 11 18.81 22.18 31.17
CA ALA A 11 20.07 21.59 30.69
C ALA A 11 19.98 20.12 30.26
N HIS A 12 19.03 19.34 30.79
CA HIS A 12 18.99 17.88 30.58
C HIS A 12 18.20 17.42 29.34
N VAL A 13 17.38 18.29 28.73
CA VAL A 13 16.70 18.01 27.44
C VAL A 13 16.97 19.18 26.47
N PRO A 14 18.10 19.16 25.74
CA PRO A 14 18.45 20.24 24.84
C PRO A 14 17.44 20.34 23.69
N LEU A 15 16.93 21.56 23.47
CA LEU A 15 16.11 21.89 22.32
C LEU A 15 17.04 22.16 21.12
N THR A 16 17.31 21.13 20.33
CA THR A 16 18.13 21.26 19.12
C THR A 16 17.28 21.70 17.94
N TRP A 17 17.87 22.42 16.98
CA TRP A 17 17.18 22.81 15.75
C TRP A 17 16.62 21.61 14.97
N ARG A 18 17.31 20.46 15.02
CA ARG A 18 16.88 19.20 14.41
C ARG A 18 15.57 18.70 15.01
N ARG A 19 15.45 18.75 16.34
CA ARG A 19 14.21 18.38 17.05
C ARG A 19 13.07 19.30 16.68
N VAL A 20 13.31 20.62 16.64
CA VAL A 20 12.29 21.60 16.23
C VAL A 20 11.83 21.34 14.79
N LEU A 21 12.76 21.17 13.85
CA LEU A 21 12.44 20.94 12.45
C LEU A 21 11.63 19.64 12.27
N LEU A 22 12.08 18.54 12.86
CA LEU A 22 11.37 17.26 12.83
C LEU A 22 9.99 17.37 13.47
N ALA A 23 9.87 18.08 14.58
CA ALA A 23 8.60 18.29 15.25
C ALA A 23 7.62 19.07 14.37
N VAL A 24 8.07 20.18 13.77
CA VAL A 24 7.25 20.99 12.84
C VAL A 24 6.81 20.13 11.65
N MET A 25 7.72 19.40 11.00
CA MET A 25 7.35 18.51 9.88
C MET A 25 6.36 17.43 10.32
N SER A 26 6.56 16.83 11.50
CA SER A 26 5.66 15.79 12.04
C SER A 26 4.26 16.34 12.26
N TYR A 27 4.13 17.51 12.89
CA TYR A 27 2.84 18.14 13.11
C TYR A 27 2.20 18.59 11.80
N CYS A 28 2.95 19.14 10.84
CA CYS A 28 2.42 19.49 9.52
C CYS A 28 1.85 18.25 8.82
N LEU A 29 2.59 17.15 8.75
CA LEU A 29 2.11 15.90 8.16
C LEU A 29 0.89 15.35 8.88
N PHE A 30 0.88 15.42 10.20
CA PHE A 30 -0.20 14.94 11.04
C PHE A 30 -1.49 15.76 10.90
N PHE A 31 -1.41 17.09 10.97
CA PHE A 31 -2.58 17.97 10.80
C PHE A 31 -3.14 17.91 9.39
N THR A 32 -2.28 17.69 8.41
CA THR A 32 -2.68 17.55 7.01
C THR A 32 -3.04 16.12 6.63
N ASP A 33 -2.96 15.12 7.52
CA ASP A 33 -3.21 13.71 7.14
C ASP A 33 -4.55 13.54 6.43
N VAL A 34 -5.67 13.81 7.12
CA VAL A 34 -7.02 13.70 6.53
C VAL A 34 -7.29 14.72 5.40
N PRO A 35 -6.97 16.02 5.53
CA PRO A 35 -7.18 16.99 4.45
C PRO A 35 -6.41 16.66 3.15
N ARG A 36 -5.18 16.18 3.26
CA ARG A 36 -4.29 15.87 2.12
C ARG A 36 -4.64 14.55 1.46
N SER A 37 -4.91 13.52 2.26
CA SER A 37 -5.09 12.15 1.76
C SER A 37 -6.57 11.72 1.67
N GLY A 38 -7.49 12.63 1.94
CA GLY A 38 -8.94 12.43 1.84
C GLY A 38 -9.54 11.61 2.99
N VAL A 39 -10.87 11.59 3.11
CA VAL A 39 -11.56 10.85 4.18
C VAL A 39 -11.86 9.38 3.82
N GLY A 40 -11.65 8.98 2.57
CA GLY A 40 -11.95 7.65 2.04
C GLY A 40 -12.39 7.72 0.58
N LEU A 41 -12.72 6.58 -0.01
CA LEU A 41 -13.18 6.48 -1.40
C LEU A 41 -14.70 6.67 -1.47
N SER A 42 -15.16 7.88 -1.80
CA SER A 42 -16.59 8.18 -2.02
C SER A 42 -17.12 7.71 -3.38
N SER A 43 -16.22 7.57 -4.34
CA SER A 43 -16.47 7.09 -5.69
C SER A 43 -15.20 6.41 -6.20
N LEU A 44 -15.35 5.59 -7.23
CA LEU A 44 -14.24 4.96 -7.92
C LEU A 44 -13.85 5.85 -9.12
N PRO A 45 -12.56 6.07 -9.39
CA PRO A 45 -12.09 6.92 -10.49
C PRO A 45 -12.20 6.26 -11.87
N TYR A 46 -13.06 5.25 -12.00
CA TYR A 46 -13.09 4.33 -13.12
C TYR A 46 -14.47 4.33 -13.79
N PRO A 47 -14.55 4.21 -15.13
CA PRO A 47 -15.83 4.05 -15.82
C PRO A 47 -16.58 2.83 -15.28
N ALA A 48 -17.82 3.03 -14.84
CA ALA A 48 -18.67 1.98 -14.30
C ALA A 48 -19.48 1.34 -15.42
N ALA A 49 -19.35 0.03 -15.61
CA ALA A 49 -20.19 -0.77 -16.50
C ALA A 49 -21.52 -1.14 -15.84
N THR A 50 -21.49 -1.35 -14.53
CA THR A 50 -22.66 -1.61 -13.67
C THR A 50 -22.47 -0.91 -12.33
N SER A 51 -23.42 -1.07 -11.39
CA SER A 51 -23.31 -0.51 -10.04
C SER A 51 -22.12 -1.05 -9.23
N THR A 52 -21.57 -2.20 -9.62
CA THR A 52 -20.46 -2.87 -8.91
C THR A 52 -19.26 -3.18 -9.80
N LEU A 53 -19.41 -3.17 -11.13
CA LEU A 53 -18.34 -3.47 -12.09
C LEU A 53 -17.77 -2.20 -12.71
N CYS A 54 -16.47 -1.99 -12.59
CA CYS A 54 -15.76 -0.83 -13.15
C CYS A 54 -14.57 -1.26 -14.01
N SER A 55 -14.28 -0.51 -15.08
CA SER A 55 -13.10 -0.69 -15.93
C SER A 55 -11.89 -0.02 -15.28
N TYR A 56 -10.98 -0.80 -14.67
CA TYR A 56 -9.76 -0.24 -14.07
C TYR A 56 -8.62 -0.06 -15.06
N PHE A 57 -8.67 -0.75 -16.20
CA PHE A 57 -7.66 -0.71 -17.24
C PHE A 57 -8.34 -0.87 -18.61
N GLY A 58 -7.97 -0.02 -19.56
CA GLY A 58 -8.63 0.03 -20.86
C GLY A 58 -10.09 0.51 -20.77
N PRO A 59 -10.93 0.18 -21.76
CA PRO A 59 -10.65 -0.75 -22.84
C PRO A 59 -9.71 -0.19 -23.92
N TYR A 60 -8.69 -0.96 -24.31
CA TYR A 60 -7.75 -0.61 -25.37
C TYR A 60 -8.00 -1.46 -26.61
N ALA A 61 -7.82 -0.84 -27.78
CA ALA A 61 -7.82 -1.50 -29.07
C ALA A 61 -6.70 -0.88 -29.91
N TYR A 62 -5.70 -1.66 -30.30
CA TYR A 62 -4.50 -1.13 -30.95
C TYR A 62 -3.82 -2.14 -31.87
N LEU A 63 -3.04 -1.60 -32.81
CA LEU A 63 -2.23 -2.35 -33.77
C LEU A 63 -0.86 -2.63 -33.16
N VAL A 64 -0.53 -3.91 -33.01
CA VAL A 64 0.82 -4.32 -32.61
C VAL A 64 1.73 -4.24 -33.83
N VAL A 65 1.38 -4.95 -34.90
CA VAL A 65 2.13 -4.92 -36.16
C VAL A 65 1.24 -5.29 -37.36
N ASP A 66 1.41 -4.56 -38.46
CA ASP A 66 0.92 -4.87 -39.80
C ASP A 66 2.16 -5.08 -40.69
N ILE A 67 2.32 -6.30 -41.20
CA ILE A 67 3.50 -6.73 -41.94
C ILE A 67 3.06 -7.09 -43.35
N ALA A 68 3.64 -6.44 -44.35
CA ALA A 68 3.47 -6.76 -45.76
C ALA A 68 4.78 -7.33 -46.33
N ARG A 69 4.68 -8.38 -47.13
CA ARG A 69 5.77 -8.98 -47.89
C ARG A 69 5.64 -8.59 -49.36
N THR A 70 6.68 -8.00 -49.93
CA THR A 70 6.70 -7.68 -51.36
C THR A 70 7.01 -8.90 -52.21
N ALA A 71 6.79 -8.79 -53.52
CA ALA A 71 7.19 -9.82 -54.49
C ALA A 71 8.71 -10.12 -54.46
N SER A 72 9.55 -9.15 -54.10
CA SER A 72 10.99 -9.33 -53.90
C SER A 72 11.36 -10.07 -52.61
N GLY A 73 10.39 -10.36 -51.74
CA GLY A 73 10.60 -11.03 -50.46
C GLY A 73 11.00 -10.11 -49.30
N THR A 74 11.05 -8.79 -49.51
CA THR A 74 11.31 -7.82 -48.43
C THR A 74 10.07 -7.57 -47.58
N PHE A 75 10.28 -7.34 -46.28
CA PHE A 75 9.21 -7.12 -45.31
C PHE A 75 9.09 -5.63 -44.94
N PHE A 76 7.86 -5.13 -44.95
CA PHE A 76 7.51 -3.78 -44.51
C PHE A 76 6.58 -3.88 -43.30
N GLY A 77 6.96 -3.27 -42.19
CA GLY A 77 6.18 -3.26 -40.97
C GLY A 77 5.59 -1.91 -40.65
N LYS A 78 4.40 -1.91 -40.07
CA LYS A 78 3.75 -0.74 -39.49
C LYS A 78 3.19 -1.09 -38.11
N THR A 79 3.53 -0.31 -37.09
CA THR A 79 2.98 -0.40 -35.74
C THR A 79 2.06 0.79 -35.49
N SER A 80 1.44 0.85 -34.30
CA SER A 80 0.69 2.04 -33.87
C SER A 80 1.54 3.33 -33.84
N ALA A 81 2.87 3.22 -33.76
CA ALA A 81 3.80 4.36 -33.76
C ALA A 81 4.25 4.79 -35.18
N GLY A 82 3.96 4.01 -36.23
CA GLY A 82 4.36 4.30 -37.60
C GLY A 82 5.07 3.13 -38.28
N ALA A 83 5.80 3.41 -39.36
CA ALA A 83 6.61 2.39 -40.05
C ALA A 83 7.75 1.91 -39.14
N SER A 84 7.98 0.60 -39.10
CA SER A 84 9.03 -0.01 -38.28
C SER A 84 9.57 -1.27 -38.96
N THR A 85 10.82 -1.61 -38.66
CA THR A 85 11.47 -2.89 -39.05
C THR A 85 11.55 -3.88 -37.90
N THR A 86 11.18 -3.45 -36.69
CA THR A 86 11.15 -4.26 -35.47
C THR A 86 9.84 -4.10 -34.71
N THR A 87 9.45 -5.10 -33.93
CA THR A 87 8.37 -5.01 -32.93
C THR A 87 8.92 -5.22 -31.52
N THR A 88 8.14 -4.97 -30.48
CA THR A 88 8.61 -5.10 -29.10
C THR A 88 8.51 -6.55 -28.62
N VAL A 89 9.50 -7.00 -27.83
CA VAL A 89 9.43 -8.29 -27.12
C VAL A 89 8.27 -8.29 -26.11
N TRP A 90 7.93 -7.12 -25.56
CA TRP A 90 6.87 -6.96 -24.58
C TRP A 90 5.55 -7.58 -25.04
N SER A 91 5.11 -7.26 -26.26
CA SER A 91 3.85 -7.75 -26.82
C SER A 91 3.80 -9.27 -26.94
N TYR A 92 4.92 -9.97 -27.07
CA TYR A 92 4.93 -11.44 -27.25
C TYR A 92 5.45 -12.21 -26.03
N LYS A 93 5.93 -11.52 -24.99
CA LYS A 93 6.49 -12.16 -23.79
C LYS A 93 5.91 -11.68 -22.45
N TYR A 94 5.68 -10.39 -22.26
CA TYR A 94 5.40 -9.81 -20.93
C TYR A 94 3.95 -9.33 -20.79
N ASP A 95 3.35 -8.99 -21.91
CA ASP A 95 1.97 -8.57 -22.02
C ASP A 95 1.00 -9.72 -21.71
N THR A 96 -0.13 -9.42 -21.08
CA THR A 96 -1.22 -10.37 -20.83
C THR A 96 -1.77 -10.97 -22.12
N CYS A 97 -1.81 -10.20 -23.22
CA CYS A 97 -2.21 -10.70 -24.53
C CYS A 97 -1.30 -11.80 -25.09
N SER A 98 -0.04 -11.89 -24.63
CA SER A 98 0.88 -12.93 -25.10
C SER A 98 0.58 -14.32 -24.50
N ILE A 99 -0.14 -14.37 -23.37
CA ILE A 99 -0.41 -15.61 -22.64
C ILE A 99 -1.22 -16.57 -23.50
N GLY A 100 -2.29 -16.07 -24.13
CA GLY A 100 -3.15 -16.90 -24.98
C GLY A 100 -2.40 -17.49 -26.17
N MET A 101 -1.60 -16.66 -26.86
CA MET A 101 -0.78 -17.11 -27.98
C MET A 101 0.24 -18.18 -27.55
N ARG A 102 1.02 -17.91 -26.50
CA ARG A 102 2.05 -18.84 -26.03
C ARG A 102 1.49 -20.17 -25.52
N THR A 103 0.28 -20.15 -24.98
CA THR A 103 -0.42 -21.36 -24.57
C THR A 103 -0.58 -22.31 -25.75
N PHE A 104 -1.10 -21.82 -26.88
CA PHE A 104 -1.26 -22.64 -28.07
C PHE A 104 0.07 -23.01 -28.72
N VAL A 105 1.06 -22.11 -28.68
CA VAL A 105 2.41 -22.42 -29.14
C VAL A 105 3.01 -23.61 -28.40
N GLN A 106 2.93 -23.62 -27.06
CA GLN A 106 3.44 -24.73 -26.25
C GLN A 106 2.59 -25.99 -26.41
N THR A 107 1.26 -25.86 -26.45
CA THR A 107 0.35 -27.01 -26.53
C THR A 107 0.41 -27.71 -27.88
N LEU A 108 0.59 -26.95 -28.97
CA LEU A 108 0.64 -27.47 -30.34
C LEU A 108 2.06 -27.59 -30.91
N ASN A 109 3.08 -27.26 -30.11
CA ASN A 109 4.48 -27.27 -30.50
C ASN A 109 4.74 -26.50 -31.82
N ILE A 110 4.25 -25.26 -31.87
CA ILE A 110 4.30 -24.42 -33.09
C ILE A 110 5.75 -24.02 -33.37
N SER A 111 6.22 -24.33 -34.58
CA SER A 111 7.59 -24.07 -35.02
C SER A 111 7.89 -22.58 -35.24
N HIS A 112 9.18 -22.22 -35.18
CA HIS A 112 9.71 -20.85 -35.39
C HIS A 112 9.29 -19.80 -34.34
N TRP A 113 8.61 -20.21 -33.26
CA TRP A 113 8.47 -19.35 -32.10
C TRP A 113 9.82 -19.23 -31.37
N HIS A 114 10.23 -18.02 -31.03
CA HIS A 114 11.55 -17.81 -30.42
C HIS A 114 11.54 -18.34 -28.96
N PRO A 115 12.51 -19.18 -28.54
CA PRO A 115 12.53 -19.76 -27.19
C PRO A 115 12.54 -18.72 -26.06
N CYS A 116 13.18 -17.56 -26.31
CA CYS A 116 13.18 -16.45 -25.36
C CYS A 116 11.77 -15.94 -24.98
N LEU A 117 10.78 -16.05 -25.88
CA LEU A 117 9.39 -15.63 -25.64
C LEU A 117 8.64 -16.61 -24.74
N LEU A 118 9.09 -17.86 -24.69
CA LEU A 118 8.56 -18.95 -23.86
C LEU A 118 9.27 -19.07 -22.49
N TYR A 119 10.17 -18.12 -22.16
CA TYR A 119 11.01 -18.16 -20.96
C TYR A 119 12.00 -19.33 -20.89
N GLU A 120 12.30 -19.99 -22.01
CA GLU A 120 13.31 -21.05 -22.09
C GLU A 120 14.74 -20.49 -22.06
N GLU A 121 14.92 -19.26 -22.55
CA GLU A 121 16.19 -18.54 -22.56
C GLU A 121 15.99 -17.02 -22.37
N ALA A 122 17.10 -16.29 -22.14
CA ALA A 122 17.08 -14.83 -22.07
C ALA A 122 16.92 -14.21 -23.47
N CYS A 123 16.16 -13.12 -23.57
CA CYS A 123 16.03 -12.38 -24.84
C CYS A 123 17.32 -11.61 -25.13
N ALA A 124 17.80 -11.66 -26.38
CA ALA A 124 18.99 -10.91 -26.80
C ALA A 124 18.80 -9.38 -26.73
N GLY A 125 17.57 -8.90 -26.82
CA GLY A 125 17.21 -7.49 -26.75
C GLY A 125 15.74 -7.27 -26.41
N MET A 126 15.29 -6.01 -26.49
CA MET A 126 13.91 -5.61 -26.20
C MET A 126 13.00 -5.59 -27.45
N THR A 127 13.57 -5.88 -28.62
CA THR A 127 12.88 -5.85 -29.91
C THR A 127 13.08 -7.16 -30.68
N LEU A 128 12.13 -7.48 -31.55
CA LEU A 128 12.14 -8.61 -32.46
C LEU A 128 12.12 -8.09 -33.90
N GLU A 129 12.88 -8.74 -34.80
CA GLU A 129 12.86 -8.42 -36.22
C GLU A 129 11.51 -8.82 -36.85
N ILE A 130 10.98 -7.97 -37.72
CA ILE A 130 9.67 -8.20 -38.34
C ILE A 130 9.65 -9.43 -39.26
N SER A 131 10.78 -9.80 -39.89
CA SER A 131 10.86 -11.02 -40.70
C SER A 131 10.72 -12.30 -39.84
N ALA A 132 11.21 -12.28 -38.60
CA ALA A 132 11.06 -13.37 -37.65
C ALA A 132 9.62 -13.43 -37.13
N VAL A 133 9.04 -12.28 -36.78
CA VAL A 133 7.65 -12.16 -36.32
C VAL A 133 6.67 -12.59 -37.40
N PHE A 134 6.93 -12.25 -38.67
CA PHE A 134 6.12 -12.70 -39.80
C PHE A 134 6.05 -14.22 -39.87
N ARG A 135 7.20 -14.91 -39.85
CA ARG A 135 7.27 -16.39 -39.87
C ARG A 135 6.59 -17.01 -38.65
N MET A 136 6.82 -16.42 -37.48
CA MET A 136 6.21 -16.84 -36.22
C MET A 136 4.68 -16.76 -36.26
N LEU A 137 4.13 -15.65 -36.74
CA LEU A 137 2.68 -15.45 -36.85
C LEU A 137 2.04 -16.27 -37.99
N ASP A 138 2.75 -16.47 -39.10
CA ASP A 138 2.26 -17.29 -40.21
C ASP A 138 2.05 -18.75 -39.78
N ASN A 139 3.06 -19.34 -39.14
CA ASN A 139 2.98 -20.70 -38.58
C ASN A 139 1.93 -20.81 -37.47
N PHE A 140 1.74 -19.74 -36.70
CA PHE A 140 0.72 -19.68 -35.67
C PHE A 140 -0.68 -19.78 -36.27
N VAL A 141 -0.95 -19.07 -37.37
CA VAL A 141 -2.22 -19.15 -38.09
C VAL A 141 -2.40 -20.54 -38.72
N ASP A 142 -1.36 -21.10 -39.34
CA ASP A 142 -1.42 -22.44 -39.96
C ASP A 142 -1.72 -23.56 -38.96
N SER A 143 -1.29 -23.42 -37.72
CA SER A 143 -1.50 -24.44 -36.68
C SER A 143 -2.89 -24.38 -36.03
N LEU A 144 -3.63 -23.27 -36.20
CA LEU A 144 -4.88 -22.99 -35.50
C LEU A 144 -6.09 -22.98 -36.45
N VAL A 145 -6.27 -24.08 -37.19
CA VAL A 145 -7.41 -24.27 -38.10
C VAL A 145 -8.66 -24.79 -37.37
N GLU A 146 -8.49 -25.37 -36.18
CA GLU A 146 -9.58 -25.86 -35.33
C GLU A 146 -9.75 -25.02 -34.06
N THR A 147 -11.00 -24.98 -33.56
CA THR A 147 -11.32 -24.33 -32.29
C THR A 147 -10.77 -25.15 -31.15
N GLN A 148 -9.86 -24.58 -30.37
CA GLN A 148 -9.27 -25.22 -29.20
C GLN A 148 -9.50 -24.40 -27.95
N THR A 149 -9.74 -25.08 -26.83
CA THR A 149 -9.89 -24.44 -25.53
C THR A 149 -8.88 -25.01 -24.56
N SER A 150 -8.08 -24.13 -23.97
CA SER A 150 -7.05 -24.47 -22.99
C SER A 150 -7.22 -23.65 -21.72
N ARG A 151 -6.88 -24.28 -20.61
CA ARG A 151 -6.80 -23.65 -19.30
C ARG A 151 -5.35 -23.48 -18.91
N VAL A 152 -5.05 -22.31 -18.36
CA VAL A 152 -3.68 -21.88 -18.16
C VAL A 152 -3.52 -21.32 -16.75
N GLU A 153 -2.51 -21.81 -16.05
CA GLU A 153 -1.95 -21.23 -14.84
C GLU A 153 -0.63 -20.56 -15.20
N TYR A 154 -0.42 -19.33 -14.74
CA TYR A 154 0.78 -18.56 -15.07
C TYR A 154 1.16 -17.64 -13.90
N PHE A 155 2.43 -17.26 -13.82
CA PHE A 155 2.90 -16.27 -12.85
C PHE A 155 2.46 -14.86 -13.25
N PHE A 156 2.24 -13.97 -12.28
CA PHE A 156 2.03 -12.55 -12.54
C PHE A 156 2.85 -11.73 -11.55
N HIS A 157 4.15 -11.64 -11.77
CA HIS A 157 5.01 -10.76 -10.99
C HIS A 157 5.06 -9.40 -11.65
N ASP A 158 4.88 -8.32 -10.88
CA ASP A 158 4.89 -6.95 -11.41
C ASP A 158 5.45 -5.93 -10.42
N SER A 159 5.39 -6.23 -9.12
CA SER A 159 5.93 -5.41 -8.05
C SER A 159 7.16 -6.04 -7.39
N LEU A 160 7.98 -5.22 -6.72
CA LEU A 160 9.11 -5.71 -5.92
C LEU A 160 8.65 -6.71 -4.84
N SER A 161 7.48 -6.49 -4.26
CA SER A 161 6.90 -7.36 -3.25
C SER A 161 6.57 -8.77 -3.77
N ASP A 162 6.31 -8.93 -5.07
CA ASP A 162 6.05 -10.23 -5.68
C ASP A 162 7.34 -11.09 -5.72
N TYR A 163 8.52 -10.47 -5.78
CA TYR A 163 9.81 -11.18 -5.76
C TYR A 163 10.11 -11.86 -4.41
N PHE A 164 9.55 -11.32 -3.33
CA PHE A 164 9.65 -11.91 -1.99
C PHE A 164 8.56 -12.95 -1.71
N SER A 165 7.74 -13.29 -2.72
CA SER A 165 6.69 -14.30 -2.61
C SER A 165 7.21 -15.63 -3.15
N PHE A 166 7.23 -16.65 -2.32
CA PHE A 166 7.80 -17.97 -2.68
C PHE A 166 6.78 -19.09 -2.53
N GLY A 167 6.96 -20.15 -3.32
CA GLY A 167 6.14 -21.36 -3.25
C GLY A 167 4.66 -21.09 -3.54
N GLN A 168 3.77 -21.56 -2.66
CA GLN A 168 2.32 -21.38 -2.82
C GLN A 168 1.83 -19.94 -2.66
N PHE A 169 2.68 -19.04 -2.15
CA PHE A 169 2.36 -17.62 -1.98
C PHE A 169 2.74 -16.78 -3.20
N SER A 170 3.40 -17.36 -4.22
CA SER A 170 3.68 -16.68 -5.47
C SER A 170 2.39 -16.19 -6.12
N ASN A 171 2.38 -14.98 -6.68
CA ASN A 171 1.20 -14.49 -7.37
C ASN A 171 1.00 -15.26 -8.68
N LYS A 172 0.06 -16.19 -8.66
CA LYS A 172 -0.37 -16.96 -9.83
C LYS A 172 -1.77 -16.56 -10.21
N GLN A 173 -2.06 -16.64 -11.49
CA GLN A 173 -3.36 -16.33 -12.04
C GLN A 173 -3.78 -17.43 -13.00
N HIS A 174 -5.09 -17.55 -13.18
CA HIS A 174 -5.65 -18.53 -14.09
C HIS A 174 -6.49 -17.87 -15.18
N ARG A 175 -6.37 -18.38 -16.41
CA ARG A 175 -7.17 -17.91 -17.55
C ARG A 175 -7.66 -19.05 -18.40
N THR A 176 -8.83 -18.85 -18.97
CA THR A 176 -9.35 -19.67 -20.05
C THR A 176 -8.97 -19.01 -21.35
N VAL A 177 -8.32 -19.78 -22.23
CA VAL A 177 -7.85 -19.33 -23.53
C VAL A 177 -8.56 -20.17 -24.58
N ARG A 178 -9.07 -19.52 -25.62
CA ARG A 178 -9.72 -20.21 -26.72
C ARG A 178 -9.29 -19.63 -28.06
N SER A 179 -9.15 -20.50 -29.06
CA SER A 179 -8.84 -20.12 -30.44
C SER A 179 -10.07 -20.30 -31.31
N HIS A 180 -10.23 -19.41 -32.27
CA HIS A 180 -11.26 -19.47 -33.30
C HIS A 180 -10.60 -19.16 -34.64
N TYR A 181 -11.00 -19.90 -35.67
CA TYR A 181 -10.57 -19.68 -37.04
C TYR A 181 -11.76 -19.24 -37.87
N ILE A 182 -11.60 -18.16 -38.64
CA ILE A 182 -12.61 -17.68 -39.57
C ILE A 182 -11.97 -17.37 -40.93
N ASP A 183 -12.67 -17.72 -42.00
CA ASP A 183 -12.28 -17.46 -43.39
C ASP A 183 -13.22 -16.46 -44.09
N ALA A 184 -14.22 -15.95 -43.36
CA ALA A 184 -15.19 -14.98 -43.83
C ALA A 184 -15.57 -13.94 -42.76
N PRO A 185 -15.94 -12.70 -43.14
CA PRO A 185 -16.37 -11.65 -42.24
C PRO A 185 -17.81 -11.90 -41.79
N VAL A 186 -17.98 -12.99 -41.06
CA VAL A 186 -19.24 -13.40 -40.42
C VAL A 186 -19.40 -12.67 -39.10
N ASP A 187 -20.62 -12.65 -38.56
CA ASP A 187 -20.81 -12.20 -37.18
C ASP A 187 -20.39 -13.32 -36.23
N ILE A 188 -19.19 -13.20 -35.67
CA ILE A 188 -18.63 -14.18 -34.74
C ILE A 188 -19.43 -14.32 -33.44
N CYS A 189 -20.33 -13.38 -33.15
CA CYS A 189 -21.22 -13.44 -32.00
C CYS A 189 -22.64 -13.90 -32.33
N ASP A 190 -22.89 -14.38 -33.56
CA ASP A 190 -24.17 -14.95 -33.94
C ASP A 190 -24.55 -16.12 -33.00
N PRO A 191 -25.73 -16.08 -32.35
CA PRO A 191 -26.22 -17.17 -31.51
C PRO A 191 -26.25 -18.54 -32.22
N GLN A 192 -26.38 -18.58 -33.55
CA GLN A 192 -26.44 -19.81 -34.33
C GLN A 192 -25.12 -20.58 -34.37
N LEU A 193 -23.99 -19.91 -34.10
CA LEU A 193 -22.66 -20.55 -34.04
C LEU A 193 -22.51 -21.53 -32.87
N GLY A 194 -23.42 -21.49 -31.89
CA GLY A 194 -23.46 -22.44 -30.78
C GLY A 194 -22.11 -22.56 -30.06
N ALA A 195 -21.54 -23.78 -30.07
CA ALA A 195 -20.25 -24.05 -29.45
C ALA A 195 -19.09 -23.27 -30.09
N ALA A 196 -19.15 -22.91 -31.38
CA ALA A 196 -18.07 -22.19 -32.08
C ALA A 196 -18.00 -20.69 -31.73
N ARG A 197 -18.97 -20.17 -30.95
CA ARG A 197 -19.03 -18.77 -30.52
C ARG A 197 -17.94 -18.45 -29.47
N PRO A 198 -17.18 -17.36 -29.62
CA PRO A 198 -16.24 -16.88 -28.60
C PRO A 198 -16.93 -16.54 -27.28
N TYR A 199 -16.23 -16.73 -26.15
CA TYR A 199 -16.84 -16.50 -24.84
C TYR A 199 -17.07 -15.02 -24.56
N PHE A 200 -16.19 -14.16 -25.07
CA PHE A 200 -16.36 -12.72 -24.92
C PHE A 200 -17.68 -12.20 -25.49
N CYS A 201 -18.32 -12.91 -26.42
CA CYS A 201 -19.61 -12.50 -26.98
C CYS A 201 -20.76 -12.48 -25.96
N GLN A 202 -20.60 -13.10 -24.79
CA GLN A 202 -21.57 -13.07 -23.68
C GLN A 202 -21.17 -12.05 -22.60
N GLU A 203 -20.03 -11.40 -22.76
CA GLU A 203 -19.42 -10.57 -21.73
C GLU A 203 -19.83 -9.10 -21.85
N ILE A 204 -20.10 -8.49 -20.70
CA ILE A 204 -20.51 -7.07 -20.62
C ILE A 204 -19.38 -6.16 -21.16
N TRP A 205 -18.12 -6.55 -20.93
CA TRP A 205 -16.96 -5.77 -21.34
C TRP A 205 -16.70 -5.80 -22.85
N ALA A 206 -17.29 -6.71 -23.62
CA ALA A 206 -17.10 -6.78 -25.07
C ALA A 206 -17.75 -5.60 -25.82
N ASN A 207 -18.64 -4.87 -25.16
CA ASN A 207 -19.12 -3.58 -25.60
C ASN A 207 -18.21 -2.48 -25.03
N PHE A 208 -17.25 -2.04 -25.84
CA PHE A 208 -16.31 -1.00 -25.45
C PHE A 208 -16.98 0.38 -25.30
N ALA A 209 -18.10 0.62 -25.97
CA ALA A 209 -18.84 1.88 -25.80
C ALA A 209 -19.43 2.02 -24.39
N THR A 210 -19.96 0.94 -23.79
CA THR A 210 -20.47 0.98 -22.40
C THR A 210 -19.35 1.15 -21.38
N MET A 211 -18.12 0.78 -21.75
CA MET A 211 -16.91 0.95 -20.96
C MET A 211 -16.23 2.32 -21.18
N GLY A 212 -16.84 3.21 -21.98
CA GLY A 212 -16.38 4.58 -22.21
C GLY A 212 -15.46 4.79 -23.43
N SER A 213 -15.24 3.77 -24.27
CA SER A 213 -14.48 3.93 -25.50
C SER A 213 -15.26 4.72 -26.55
N LYS A 214 -14.58 5.67 -27.19
CA LYS A 214 -15.12 6.41 -28.34
C LYS A 214 -14.69 5.84 -29.70
N LYS A 215 -13.66 4.99 -29.71
CA LYS A 215 -13.04 4.48 -30.96
C LYS A 215 -13.67 3.17 -31.45
N VAL A 216 -14.06 2.32 -30.50
CA VAL A 216 -14.60 0.98 -30.78
C VAL A 216 -15.88 0.83 -30.00
N SER A 217 -16.97 0.46 -30.69
CA SER A 217 -18.26 0.21 -30.06
C SER A 217 -18.35 -1.19 -29.49
N ALA A 218 -18.34 -2.22 -30.33
CA ALA A 218 -18.28 -3.62 -29.92
C ALA A 218 -17.05 -4.30 -30.53
N VAL A 219 -16.40 -5.17 -29.76
CA VAL A 219 -15.20 -5.91 -30.19
C VAL A 219 -15.52 -6.74 -31.44
N SER A 220 -16.65 -7.46 -31.44
CA SER A 220 -17.06 -8.32 -32.56
C SER A 220 -17.33 -7.54 -33.85
N SER A 221 -18.06 -6.42 -33.77
CA SER A 221 -18.36 -5.60 -34.94
C SER A 221 -17.11 -4.96 -35.52
N HIS A 222 -16.14 -4.59 -34.67
CA HIS A 222 -14.86 -4.05 -35.12
C HIS A 222 -13.97 -5.12 -35.77
N ILE A 223 -13.91 -6.34 -35.22
CA ILE A 223 -13.23 -7.48 -35.85
C ILE A 223 -13.83 -7.76 -37.23
N GLN A 224 -15.16 -7.86 -37.32
CA GLN A 224 -15.88 -8.10 -38.56
C GLN A 224 -15.64 -6.98 -39.58
N SER A 225 -15.74 -5.71 -39.17
CA SER A 225 -15.50 -4.56 -40.04
C SER A 225 -14.08 -4.55 -40.61
N ARG A 226 -13.06 -4.86 -39.81
CA ARG A 226 -11.67 -4.94 -40.29
C ARG A 226 -11.50 -6.05 -41.33
N MET A 227 -12.11 -7.21 -41.09
CA MET A 227 -12.06 -8.32 -42.04
C MET A 227 -12.78 -7.97 -43.35
N ARG A 228 -13.91 -7.25 -43.29
CA ARG A 228 -14.61 -6.72 -44.48
C ARG A 228 -13.74 -5.73 -45.25
N LEU A 229 -13.20 -4.72 -44.57
CA LEU A 229 -12.33 -3.72 -45.20
C LEU A 229 -11.13 -4.36 -45.89
N GLN A 230 -10.53 -5.38 -45.27
CA GLN A 230 -9.46 -6.12 -45.90
C GLN A 230 -9.98 -6.90 -47.12
N ARG A 231 -11.09 -7.63 -46.99
CA ARG A 231 -11.80 -8.34 -48.08
C ARG A 231 -12.03 -7.46 -49.30
N ASP A 232 -12.56 -6.26 -49.09
CA ASP A 232 -12.92 -5.33 -50.15
C ASP A 232 -11.68 -4.76 -50.88
N SER A 233 -10.50 -4.82 -50.25
CA SER A 233 -9.23 -4.37 -50.83
C SER A 233 -8.44 -5.47 -51.57
N MET A 234 -8.89 -6.73 -51.51
CA MET A 234 -8.15 -7.88 -52.05
C MET A 234 -8.72 -8.34 -53.38
N ASP A 235 -7.85 -8.95 -54.20
CA ASP A 235 -8.27 -9.63 -55.42
C ASP A 235 -8.73 -11.05 -55.09
N SER A 236 -10.05 -11.27 -55.07
CA SER A 236 -10.65 -12.56 -54.71
C SER A 236 -10.31 -13.71 -55.66
N SER A 237 -9.73 -13.44 -56.83
CA SER A 237 -9.34 -14.47 -57.79
C SER A 237 -8.00 -15.14 -57.45
N VAL A 238 -7.10 -14.40 -56.79
CA VAL A 238 -5.72 -14.85 -56.46
C VAL A 238 -5.41 -14.78 -54.97
N GLN A 239 -6.19 -14.02 -54.19
CA GLN A 239 -5.96 -13.85 -52.77
C GLN A 239 -7.01 -14.53 -51.90
N ARG A 240 -6.54 -15.12 -50.81
CA ARG A 240 -7.34 -15.65 -49.71
C ARG A 240 -7.14 -14.83 -48.45
N LEU A 241 -8.20 -14.72 -47.66
CA LEU A 241 -8.23 -14.10 -46.34
C LEU A 241 -8.64 -15.12 -45.28
N ASP A 242 -7.87 -15.18 -44.22
CA ASP A 242 -8.19 -15.90 -43.00
C ASP A 242 -7.82 -15.07 -41.76
N MET A 243 -8.42 -15.41 -40.63
CA MET A 243 -8.15 -14.76 -39.36
C MET A 243 -8.25 -15.77 -38.23
N VAL A 244 -7.23 -15.75 -37.37
CA VAL A 244 -7.27 -16.43 -36.08
C VAL A 244 -7.60 -15.42 -35.00
N ILE A 245 -8.55 -15.78 -34.16
CA ILE A 245 -8.98 -15.00 -32.99
C ILE A 245 -8.63 -15.84 -31.76
N VAL A 246 -7.89 -15.25 -30.84
CA VAL A 246 -7.59 -15.85 -29.54
C VAL A 246 -8.26 -15.01 -28.48
N ASP A 247 -9.28 -15.54 -27.82
CA ASP A 247 -9.90 -14.90 -26.66
C ASP A 247 -9.33 -15.48 -25.36
N SER A 248 -8.89 -14.59 -24.47
CA SER A 248 -8.36 -14.93 -23.16
C SER A 248 -9.10 -14.17 -22.08
N ILE A 249 -9.69 -14.93 -21.15
CA ILE A 249 -10.44 -14.37 -20.03
C ILE A 249 -9.83 -14.88 -18.74
N GLN A 250 -9.39 -13.96 -17.88
CA GLN A 250 -8.91 -14.29 -16.54
C GLN A 250 -10.09 -14.56 -15.63
N ASP A 251 -9.94 -15.55 -14.76
CA ASP A 251 -10.85 -15.73 -13.65
C ASP A 251 -10.85 -14.51 -12.73
N THR A 252 -11.97 -14.33 -12.03
CA THR A 252 -12.04 -13.30 -10.99
C THR A 252 -11.09 -13.65 -9.85
N GLN A 253 -10.03 -12.86 -9.69
CA GLN A 253 -9.09 -12.98 -8.59
C GLN A 253 -9.53 -12.09 -7.42
N ASN A 254 -9.67 -12.67 -6.24
CA ASN A 254 -10.04 -11.93 -5.03
C ASN A 254 -8.80 -11.32 -4.36
N TRP A 255 -8.87 -10.06 -3.99
CA TRP A 255 -7.82 -9.38 -3.24
C TRP A 255 -8.17 -9.43 -1.75
N VAL A 256 -7.36 -10.13 -0.96
CA VAL A 256 -7.69 -10.49 0.43
C VAL A 256 -6.73 -9.83 1.40
N GLY A 257 -7.26 -9.31 2.51
CA GLY A 257 -6.48 -8.77 3.63
C GLY A 257 -7.04 -7.51 4.28
N GLY A 258 -8.19 -7.03 3.81
CA GLY A 258 -8.98 -5.98 4.47
C GLY A 258 -10.46 -6.35 4.46
N PHE A 259 -11.31 -5.51 5.06
CA PHE A 259 -12.75 -5.78 5.16
C PHE A 259 -13.51 -5.47 3.87
N SER A 260 -13.02 -4.53 3.04
CA SER A 260 -13.60 -4.30 1.72
C SER A 260 -13.34 -5.49 0.80
N ILE A 261 -14.38 -5.97 0.14
CA ILE A 261 -14.29 -6.94 -0.95
C ILE A 261 -13.78 -6.19 -2.16
N VAL A 262 -12.70 -6.70 -2.75
CA VAL A 262 -12.14 -6.23 -4.00
C VAL A 262 -11.79 -7.46 -4.82
N SER A 263 -12.27 -7.50 -6.05
CA SER A 263 -11.90 -8.54 -7.00
C SER A 263 -11.60 -7.94 -8.36
N SER A 264 -10.79 -8.63 -9.15
CA SER A 264 -10.41 -8.16 -10.47
C SER A 264 -10.29 -9.31 -11.46
N SER A 265 -10.64 -9.04 -12.71
CA SER A 265 -10.40 -9.89 -13.86
C SER A 265 -9.76 -9.05 -14.97
N SER A 266 -8.88 -9.66 -15.75
CA SER A 266 -8.36 -9.09 -17.00
C SER A 266 -8.88 -9.90 -18.18
N TYR A 267 -9.07 -9.23 -19.30
CA TYR A 267 -9.55 -9.84 -20.53
C TYR A 267 -8.74 -9.32 -21.71
N ASP A 268 -8.55 -10.18 -22.70
CA ASP A 268 -7.98 -9.79 -23.96
C ASP A 268 -8.48 -10.64 -25.12
N VAL A 269 -8.44 -10.05 -26.30
CA VAL A 269 -8.72 -10.69 -27.57
C VAL A 269 -7.61 -10.32 -28.54
N VAL A 270 -6.91 -11.32 -29.07
CA VAL A 270 -5.88 -11.15 -30.08
C VAL A 270 -6.45 -11.62 -31.41
N THR A 271 -6.30 -10.82 -32.45
CA THR A 271 -6.67 -11.20 -33.81
C THR A 271 -5.44 -11.13 -34.71
N VAL A 272 -5.13 -12.24 -35.37
CA VAL A 272 -4.10 -12.32 -36.41
C VAL A 272 -4.81 -12.51 -37.73
N LEU A 273 -4.93 -11.43 -38.51
CA LEU A 273 -5.47 -11.48 -39.86
C LEU A 273 -4.34 -11.82 -40.83
N ARG A 274 -4.60 -12.72 -41.77
CA ARG A 274 -3.65 -13.16 -42.76
C ARG A 274 -4.23 -13.07 -44.18
N VAL A 275 -3.38 -12.62 -45.11
CA VAL A 275 -3.67 -12.60 -46.55
C VAL A 275 -2.64 -13.44 -47.27
N GLN A 276 -3.11 -14.36 -48.11
CA GLN A 276 -2.27 -15.25 -48.89
C GLN A 276 -2.54 -15.07 -50.38
N ASN A 277 -1.49 -15.17 -51.19
CA ASN A 277 -1.59 -15.27 -52.65
C ASN A 277 -1.49 -16.74 -53.06
N CYS A 278 -2.51 -17.26 -53.72
CA CYS A 278 -2.66 -18.66 -54.08
C CYS A 278 -2.76 -18.80 -55.60
N SER A 279 -2.16 -19.86 -56.15
CA SER A 279 -2.33 -20.20 -57.57
C SER A 279 -3.76 -20.67 -57.91
N ASP A 280 -4.44 -21.27 -56.94
CA ASP A 280 -5.85 -21.65 -57.01
C ASP A 280 -6.44 -21.47 -55.62
N VAL A 281 -7.27 -20.43 -55.46
CA VAL A 281 -7.93 -20.07 -54.19
C VAL A 281 -8.88 -21.17 -53.74
N THR A 282 -9.57 -21.84 -54.68
CA THR A 282 -10.59 -22.86 -54.37
C THR A 282 -9.98 -24.14 -53.84
N LYS A 283 -8.80 -24.52 -54.33
CA LYS A 283 -8.08 -25.75 -53.92
C LYS A 283 -6.99 -25.49 -52.89
N GLN A 284 -6.82 -24.24 -52.45
CA GLN A 284 -5.79 -23.83 -51.48
C GLN A 284 -4.38 -24.29 -51.88
N ARG A 285 -4.06 -24.25 -53.19
CA ARG A 285 -2.79 -24.76 -53.72
C ARG A 285 -1.76 -23.64 -53.88
N ASN A 286 -0.54 -23.90 -53.41
CA ASN A 286 0.61 -23.01 -53.49
C ASN A 286 0.29 -21.60 -52.96
N CYS A 287 -0.29 -21.53 -51.77
CA CYS A 287 -0.56 -20.27 -51.09
C CYS A 287 0.71 -19.75 -50.42
N THR A 288 0.99 -18.45 -50.59
CA THR A 288 2.10 -17.77 -49.93
C THR A 288 1.58 -16.54 -49.20
N THR A 289 1.93 -16.40 -47.93
CA THR A 289 1.47 -15.26 -47.13
C THR A 289 2.12 -13.97 -47.61
N VAL A 290 1.29 -12.97 -47.90
CA VAL A 290 1.70 -11.64 -48.40
C VAL A 290 1.46 -10.54 -47.37
N ARG A 291 0.52 -10.73 -46.43
CA ARG A 291 0.28 -9.75 -45.36
C ARG A 291 -0.21 -10.43 -44.08
N LEU A 292 0.24 -9.93 -42.94
CA LEU A 292 -0.17 -10.34 -41.60
C LEU A 292 -0.46 -9.12 -40.74
N VAL A 293 -1.54 -9.14 -39.97
CA VAL A 293 -1.92 -8.04 -39.09
C VAL A 293 -2.25 -8.58 -37.70
N ASP A 294 -1.41 -8.28 -36.71
CA ASP A 294 -1.65 -8.54 -35.28
C ASP A 294 -2.32 -7.31 -34.64
N TYR A 295 -3.56 -7.49 -34.22
CA TYR A 295 -4.36 -6.47 -33.57
C TYR A 295 -4.98 -6.98 -32.29
N ARG A 296 -5.01 -6.14 -31.27
CA ARG A 296 -5.37 -6.57 -29.91
C ARG A 296 -6.42 -5.69 -29.28
N TYR A 297 -7.21 -6.33 -28.44
CA TYR A 297 -8.18 -5.74 -27.54
C TYR A 297 -7.83 -6.19 -26.14
N GLU A 298 -7.74 -5.27 -25.19
CA GLU A 298 -7.46 -5.65 -23.80
C GLU A 298 -8.09 -4.71 -22.81
N GLY A 299 -8.31 -5.21 -21.60
CA GLY A 299 -8.83 -4.42 -20.50
C GLY A 299 -8.85 -5.20 -19.21
N GLY A 300 -9.31 -4.51 -18.17
CA GLY A 300 -9.44 -5.06 -16.83
C GLY A 300 -10.66 -4.50 -16.14
N ALA A 301 -11.45 -5.41 -15.56
CA ALA A 301 -12.62 -5.06 -14.78
C ALA A 301 -12.42 -5.40 -13.29
N MET A 302 -12.93 -4.55 -12.42
CA MET A 302 -12.91 -4.78 -10.97
C MET A 302 -14.31 -4.69 -10.38
N SER A 303 -14.50 -5.40 -9.27
CA SER A 303 -15.68 -5.29 -8.43
C SER A 303 -15.29 -4.97 -7.00
N THR A 304 -15.98 -4.02 -6.38
CA THR A 304 -15.70 -3.66 -4.98
C THR A 304 -16.91 -3.09 -4.24
N ASN A 305 -16.95 -3.32 -2.93
CA ASN A 305 -17.94 -2.77 -2.01
C ASN A 305 -17.38 -1.59 -1.18
N VAL A 306 -16.16 -1.09 -1.46
CA VAL A 306 -15.49 -0.07 -0.61
C VAL A 306 -16.29 1.22 -0.45
N VAL A 307 -17.05 1.62 -1.48
CA VAL A 307 -17.88 2.83 -1.45
C VAL A 307 -18.98 2.74 -0.37
N TYR A 308 -19.50 1.53 -0.09
CA TYR A 308 -20.49 1.35 0.98
C TYR A 308 -19.91 1.60 2.38
N TRP A 309 -18.61 1.36 2.54
CA TRP A 309 -17.89 1.61 3.79
C TRP A 309 -17.51 3.08 3.99
N PHE A 310 -17.65 3.92 2.97
CA PHE A 310 -17.19 5.31 2.98
C PHE A 310 -17.66 6.10 4.21
N ARG A 311 -18.94 5.99 4.58
CA ARG A 311 -19.50 6.73 5.72
C ARG A 311 -18.84 6.34 7.04
N LEU A 312 -18.63 5.04 7.26
CA LEU A 312 -17.99 4.54 8.47
C LEU A 312 -16.51 4.96 8.51
N VAL A 313 -15.78 4.74 7.43
CA VAL A 313 -14.35 5.11 7.32
C VAL A 313 -14.16 6.61 7.54
N ARG A 314 -15.02 7.44 6.92
CA ARG A 314 -15.03 8.89 7.11
C ARG A 314 -15.26 9.26 8.58
N LEU A 315 -16.24 8.65 9.24
CA LEU A 315 -16.52 8.91 10.66
C LEU A 315 -15.32 8.57 11.54
N LEU A 316 -14.73 7.38 11.35
CA LEU A 316 -13.56 6.91 12.11
C LEU A 316 -12.39 7.87 11.98
N ARG A 317 -12.05 8.29 10.75
CA ARG A 317 -10.94 9.22 10.48
C ARG A 317 -11.19 10.62 11.03
N ILE A 318 -12.40 11.17 10.86
CA ILE A 318 -12.74 12.49 11.40
C ILE A 318 -12.71 12.47 12.93
N ALA A 319 -13.26 11.44 13.57
CA ALA A 319 -13.23 11.31 15.02
C ALA A 319 -11.78 11.20 15.54
N ALA A 320 -10.97 10.35 14.93
CA ALA A 320 -9.57 10.18 15.28
C ALA A 320 -8.76 11.48 15.11
N GLN A 321 -8.92 12.15 13.97
CA GLN A 321 -8.23 13.41 13.68
C GLN A 321 -8.68 14.53 14.64
N SER A 322 -9.99 14.63 14.92
CA SER A 322 -10.53 15.66 15.83
C SER A 322 -10.00 15.47 17.24
N TYR A 323 -9.97 14.22 17.74
CA TYR A 323 -9.38 13.90 19.03
C TYR A 323 -7.91 14.31 19.09
N ASN A 324 -7.16 13.99 18.04
CA ASN A 324 -5.75 14.31 17.91
C ASN A 324 -5.46 15.82 17.86
N VAL A 325 -6.25 16.58 17.11
CA VAL A 325 -6.17 18.04 17.08
C VAL A 325 -6.45 18.62 18.46
N LEU A 326 -7.52 18.17 19.11
CA LEU A 326 -7.87 18.59 20.46
C LEU A 326 -6.74 18.30 21.44
N ARG A 327 -6.13 17.11 21.37
CA ARG A 327 -4.98 16.72 22.18
C ARG A 327 -3.80 17.67 22.02
N VAL A 328 -3.44 18.06 20.80
CA VAL A 328 -2.34 19.01 20.57
C VAL A 328 -2.67 20.41 21.13
N VAL A 329 -3.91 20.87 20.97
CA VAL A 329 -4.36 22.16 21.53
C VAL A 329 -4.32 22.15 23.05
N CYS A 330 -4.85 21.10 23.70
CA CYS A 330 -4.80 20.91 25.15
C CYS A 330 -3.36 20.83 25.66
N LEU A 331 -2.48 20.14 24.93
CA LEU A 331 -1.06 20.03 25.28
C LEU A 331 -0.38 21.40 25.27
N PHE A 332 -0.60 22.19 24.22
CA PHE A 332 -0.05 23.54 24.13
C PHE A 332 -0.60 24.44 25.24
N ALA A 333 -1.91 24.35 25.54
CA ALA A 333 -2.53 25.06 26.64
C ALA A 333 -1.91 24.68 28.00
N GLY A 334 -1.63 23.39 28.24
CA GLY A 334 -0.93 22.91 29.44
C GLY A 334 0.50 23.42 29.54
N CYS A 335 1.24 23.48 28.43
CA CYS A 335 2.58 24.08 28.36
C CYS A 335 2.53 25.59 28.68
N TYR A 336 1.53 26.29 28.14
CA TYR A 336 1.32 27.72 28.41
C TYR A 336 0.92 27.99 29.87
N ALA A 337 0.09 27.13 30.46
CA ALA A 337 -0.25 27.19 31.88
C ALA A 337 0.95 26.86 32.78
N ALA A 338 1.83 25.94 32.36
CA ALA A 338 3.04 25.58 33.08
C ALA A 338 4.11 26.70 33.07
N ALA A 339 4.12 27.57 32.06
CA ALA A 339 5.02 28.73 31.96
C ALA A 339 4.63 29.90 32.90
N ALA A 340 4.13 29.59 34.11
CA ALA A 340 3.62 30.54 35.09
C ALA A 340 4.71 31.54 35.60
N PRO A 341 4.30 32.68 36.21
CA PRO A 341 5.20 33.78 36.58
C PRO A 341 6.40 33.34 37.46
N PRO A 342 7.56 34.03 37.38
CA PRO A 342 7.73 35.42 36.96
C PRO A 342 8.29 35.53 35.54
N VAL A 343 7.46 35.26 34.53
CA VAL A 343 7.81 35.53 33.13
C VAL A 343 7.35 36.95 32.81
N PRO A 344 8.26 37.88 32.46
CA PRO A 344 8.00 39.33 32.47
C PRO A 344 7.06 39.81 31.36
N SER A 345 6.81 39.01 30.31
CA SER A 345 5.93 39.40 29.19
C SER A 345 5.10 38.24 28.64
N LYS A 346 3.94 38.55 28.04
CA LYS A 346 3.10 37.57 27.34
C LYS A 346 3.87 36.85 26.23
N THR A 347 4.71 37.57 25.49
CA THR A 347 5.59 37.02 24.45
C THR A 347 6.59 36.04 25.03
N ALA A 348 7.27 36.39 26.12
CA ALA A 348 8.19 35.47 26.79
C ALA A 348 7.49 34.21 27.32
N LYS A 349 6.22 34.34 27.76
CA LYS A 349 5.40 33.21 28.17
C LYS A 349 5.06 32.27 27.01
N VAL A 350 4.70 32.82 25.85
CA VAL A 350 4.48 32.03 24.62
C VAL A 350 5.77 31.34 24.18
N ILE A 351 6.91 32.03 24.21
CA ILE A 351 8.21 31.44 23.87
C ILE A 351 8.55 30.28 24.80
N ALA A 352 8.34 30.43 26.12
CA ALA A 352 8.55 29.38 27.10
C ALA A 352 7.60 28.18 26.90
N ALA A 353 6.34 28.45 26.52
CA ALA A 353 5.36 27.41 26.17
C ALA A 353 5.79 26.64 24.92
N CYS A 354 6.19 27.35 23.85
CA CYS A 354 6.72 26.75 22.62
C CYS A 354 7.96 25.91 22.90
N ALA A 355 8.89 26.41 23.72
CA ALA A 355 10.10 25.67 24.08
C ALA A 355 9.78 24.39 24.84
N SER A 356 8.82 24.42 25.77
CA SER A 356 8.33 23.20 26.45
C SER A 356 7.65 22.25 25.48
N PHE A 357 6.78 22.76 24.62
CA PHE A 357 6.04 21.99 23.61
C PHE A 357 6.98 21.23 22.66
N PHE A 358 8.00 21.90 22.11
CA PHE A 358 8.96 21.27 21.19
C PHE A 358 9.99 20.36 21.88
N ARG A 359 10.08 20.37 23.22
CA ARG A 359 10.86 19.38 23.96
C ARG A 359 10.12 18.05 24.12
N ILE A 360 8.80 18.07 24.03
CA ILE A 360 7.99 16.85 24.09
C ILE A 360 8.16 16.11 22.76
N PRO A 361 8.57 14.83 22.77
CA PRO A 361 8.73 14.08 21.53
C PRO A 361 7.39 13.95 20.79
N THR A 362 7.34 14.36 19.54
CA THR A 362 6.09 14.43 18.78
C THR A 362 5.44 13.06 18.57
N GLN A 363 6.23 11.99 18.46
CA GLN A 363 5.69 10.63 18.36
C GLN A 363 4.89 10.22 19.61
N VAL A 364 5.22 10.75 20.79
CA VAL A 364 4.46 10.49 22.03
C VAL A 364 3.10 11.22 21.97
N VAL A 365 3.09 12.41 21.37
CA VAL A 365 1.85 13.19 21.19
C VAL A 365 0.96 12.59 20.09
N ILE A 366 1.54 12.13 18.99
CA ILE A 366 0.80 11.59 17.83
C ILE A 366 0.32 10.17 18.11
N TYR A 367 1.21 9.30 18.58
CA TYR A 367 0.93 7.88 18.77
C TYR A 367 0.67 7.50 20.22
N GLY A 368 0.79 8.39 21.22
CA GLY A 368 0.65 8.00 22.63
C GLY A 368 -0.72 7.39 22.98
N SER A 369 -1.81 8.03 22.57
CA SER A 369 -3.17 7.59 22.87
C SER A 369 -3.62 6.43 21.97
N TRP A 370 -4.28 5.44 22.56
CA TRP A 370 -4.78 4.26 21.85
C TRP A 370 -6.03 4.52 21.02
N CYS A 371 -6.91 5.39 21.50
CA CYS A 371 -8.18 5.67 20.84
C CYS A 371 -8.01 6.12 19.37
N PRO A 372 -7.27 7.21 19.06
CA PRO A 372 -7.08 7.64 17.68
C PRO A 372 -6.30 6.61 16.86
N VAL A 373 -5.31 5.93 17.45
CA VAL A 373 -4.52 4.89 16.78
C VAL A 373 -5.41 3.72 16.35
N ALA A 374 -6.29 3.24 17.23
CA ALA A 374 -7.23 2.16 16.93
C ALA A 374 -8.25 2.58 15.87
N LEU A 375 -8.81 3.79 15.96
CA LEU A 375 -9.75 4.31 14.96
C LEU A 375 -9.12 4.41 13.57
N PHE A 376 -7.89 4.92 13.46
CA PHE A 376 -7.16 4.96 12.20
C PHE A 376 -6.78 3.56 11.68
N ALA A 377 -6.33 2.66 12.57
CA ALA A 377 -5.99 1.29 12.20
C ALA A 377 -7.23 0.52 11.68
N ILE A 378 -8.39 0.67 12.32
CA ILE A 378 -9.66 0.07 11.87
C ILE A 378 -10.08 0.69 10.53
N ALA A 379 -10.01 2.01 10.38
CA ALA A 379 -10.33 2.67 9.11
C ALA A 379 -9.46 2.15 7.96
N HIS A 380 -8.14 1.99 8.18
CA HIS A 380 -7.20 1.42 7.22
C HIS A 380 -7.47 -0.06 6.95
N ALA A 381 -7.79 -0.86 7.97
CA ALA A 381 -8.18 -2.26 7.80
C ALA A 381 -9.41 -2.43 6.87
N ILE A 382 -10.30 -1.43 6.85
CA ILE A 382 -11.48 -1.45 6.00
C ILE A 382 -11.14 -1.17 4.53
N ASP A 383 -10.38 -0.09 4.24
CA ASP A 383 -10.20 0.40 2.86
C ASP A 383 -8.82 0.13 2.23
N SER A 384 -7.87 -0.45 2.97
CA SER A 384 -6.51 -0.75 2.47
C SER A 384 -6.48 -1.66 1.24
N THR A 385 -7.33 -2.69 1.17
CA THR A 385 -7.37 -3.58 -0.01
C THR A 385 -7.65 -2.80 -1.30
N ALA A 386 -8.66 -1.92 -1.28
CA ALA A 386 -9.03 -1.11 -2.43
C ALA A 386 -8.00 -0.02 -2.72
N LEU A 387 -7.41 0.56 -1.68
CA LEU A 387 -6.29 1.51 -1.80
C LEU A 387 -5.11 0.87 -2.54
N TYR A 388 -4.68 -0.31 -2.10
CA TYR A 388 -3.52 -1.01 -2.66
C TYR A 388 -3.79 -1.54 -4.06
N PHE A 389 -5.01 -2.03 -4.31
CA PHE A 389 -5.46 -2.32 -5.67
C PHE A 389 -5.27 -1.11 -6.59
N THR A 390 -5.75 0.05 -6.16
CA THR A 390 -5.70 1.28 -6.94
C THR A 390 -4.26 1.74 -7.17
N ILE A 391 -3.38 1.66 -6.16
CA ILE A 391 -1.95 1.96 -6.30
C ILE A 391 -1.31 1.05 -7.36
N VAL A 392 -1.47 -0.27 -7.23
CA VAL A 392 -0.88 -1.24 -8.17
C VAL A 392 -1.38 -1.01 -9.60
N LYS A 393 -2.67 -0.73 -9.77
CA LYS A 393 -3.23 -0.48 -11.11
C LYS A 393 -2.90 0.90 -11.68
N SER A 394 -2.57 1.89 -10.84
CA SER A 394 -2.04 3.18 -11.31
C SER A 394 -0.67 3.06 -11.96
N PHE A 395 0.08 2.01 -11.61
CA PHE A 395 1.33 1.64 -12.29
C PHE A 395 1.10 0.79 -13.54
N SER A 396 -0.14 0.53 -13.97
CA SER A 396 -0.40 -0.21 -15.21
C SER A 396 0.26 0.48 -16.41
N ALA A 397 0.75 -0.33 -17.34
CA ALA A 397 1.55 0.14 -18.47
C ALA A 397 1.04 -0.55 -19.72
N LEU A 398 0.67 0.26 -20.71
CA LEU A 398 0.41 -0.19 -22.06
C LEU A 398 1.75 -0.28 -22.79
N ASP A 399 2.04 -1.40 -23.47
CA ASP A 399 3.33 -1.65 -24.12
C ASP A 399 4.57 -1.46 -23.21
N GLY A 400 4.41 -1.63 -21.89
CA GLY A 400 5.49 -1.48 -20.91
C GLY A 400 5.82 -0.04 -20.54
N MET A 401 5.09 0.97 -21.05
CA MET A 401 5.25 2.37 -20.64
C MET A 401 4.19 2.82 -19.63
N ILE A 402 4.64 3.36 -18.49
CA ILE A 402 3.76 3.99 -17.49
C ILE A 402 3.38 5.38 -17.99
N SER A 403 2.11 5.76 -17.87
CA SER A 403 1.67 7.12 -18.20
C SER A 403 2.37 8.14 -17.30
N SER A 404 3.21 8.99 -17.90
CA SER A 404 3.96 10.04 -17.19
C SER A 404 3.25 11.40 -17.20
N SER A 405 1.93 11.43 -17.40
CA SER A 405 1.18 12.69 -17.32
C SER A 405 1.25 13.28 -15.91
N LEU A 406 1.31 14.61 -15.82
CA LEU A 406 1.41 15.31 -14.53
C LEU A 406 0.26 14.91 -13.59
N ASP A 407 -0.96 14.77 -14.13
CA ASP A 407 -2.13 14.34 -13.38
C ASP A 407 -1.97 12.92 -12.80
N ASN A 408 -1.43 11.98 -13.59
CA ASN A 408 -1.18 10.62 -13.11
C ASN A 408 -0.09 10.58 -12.04
N VAL A 409 0.97 11.39 -12.20
CA VAL A 409 2.05 11.51 -11.21
C VAL A 409 1.51 12.09 -9.90
N MET A 410 0.73 13.17 -9.95
CA MET A 410 0.12 13.78 -8.76
C MET A 410 -0.87 12.84 -8.08
N TYR A 411 -1.67 12.12 -8.87
CA TYR A 411 -2.57 11.09 -8.37
C TYR A 411 -1.80 9.97 -7.66
N LEU A 412 -0.74 9.45 -8.30
CA LEU A 412 0.10 8.41 -7.74
C LEU A 412 0.78 8.86 -6.43
N ILE A 413 1.35 10.06 -6.39
CA ILE A 413 1.93 10.63 -5.16
C ILE A 413 0.87 10.69 -4.07
N THR A 414 -0.34 11.15 -4.38
CA THR A 414 -1.44 11.20 -3.42
C THR A 414 -1.77 9.80 -2.87
N MET A 415 -1.89 8.80 -3.75
CA MET A 415 -2.18 7.42 -3.37
C MET A 415 -1.05 6.77 -2.56
N LEU A 416 0.21 7.00 -2.92
CA LEU A 416 1.37 6.56 -2.13
C LEU A 416 1.42 7.25 -0.76
N THR A 417 0.98 8.51 -0.67
CA THR A 417 0.87 9.16 0.65
C THR A 417 -0.26 8.59 1.50
N CYS A 418 -1.35 8.11 0.89
CA CYS A 418 -2.38 7.35 1.60
C CYS A 418 -1.83 6.02 2.12
N HIS A 419 -0.89 5.39 1.40
CA HIS A 419 -0.26 4.13 1.83
C HIS A 419 0.44 4.26 3.20
N MET A 420 1.04 5.43 3.50
CA MET A 420 1.66 5.72 4.80
C MET A 420 0.72 5.56 6.01
N ARG A 421 -0.60 5.50 5.79
CA ARG A 421 -1.57 5.24 6.87
C ARG A 421 -1.39 3.86 7.51
N ASN A 422 -0.68 2.96 6.85
CA ASN A 422 -0.27 1.69 7.44
C ASN A 422 0.59 1.88 8.70
N VAL A 423 1.20 3.06 8.93
CA VAL A 423 1.86 3.43 10.19
C VAL A 423 0.94 3.30 11.41
N TRP A 424 -0.37 3.52 11.23
CA TRP A 424 -1.35 3.39 12.32
C TRP A 424 -1.54 1.93 12.72
N VAL A 425 -1.57 1.02 11.74
CA VAL A 425 -1.59 -0.44 11.98
C VAL A 425 -0.31 -0.88 12.67
N LEU A 426 0.84 -0.45 12.15
CA LEU A 426 2.14 -0.77 12.75
C LEU A 426 2.24 -0.27 14.20
N SER A 427 1.78 0.96 14.46
CA SER A 427 1.69 1.54 15.80
C SER A 427 0.75 0.73 16.70
N PHE A 428 -0.44 0.34 16.22
CA PHE A 428 -1.37 -0.48 16.97
C PHE A 428 -0.79 -1.85 17.35
N ILE A 429 -0.14 -2.54 16.41
CA ILE A 429 0.53 -3.82 16.66
C ILE A 429 1.68 -3.66 17.64
N ALA A 430 2.54 -2.66 17.45
CA ALA A 430 3.66 -2.39 18.36
C ALA A 430 3.17 -2.14 19.79
N LYS A 431 2.09 -1.36 19.95
CA LYS A 431 1.45 -1.11 21.24
C LYS A 431 0.92 -2.38 21.89
N MET A 432 0.25 -3.24 21.13
CA MET A 432 -0.22 -4.53 21.64
C MET A 432 0.96 -5.37 22.14
N ILE A 433 2.01 -5.54 21.33
CA ILE A 433 3.21 -6.31 21.71
C ILE A 433 3.83 -5.75 22.99
N LEU A 434 4.00 -4.42 23.08
CA LEU A 434 4.60 -3.77 24.25
C LEU A 434 3.74 -3.92 25.50
N TYR A 435 2.42 -3.79 25.38
CA TYR A 435 1.49 -3.99 26.49
C TYR A 435 1.58 -5.41 27.06
N TRP A 436 1.68 -6.42 26.19
CA TRP A 436 1.88 -7.81 26.61
C TRP A 436 3.26 -8.04 27.22
N ALA A 437 4.32 -7.47 26.64
CA ALA A 437 5.70 -7.67 27.08
C ALA A 437 6.01 -7.00 28.43
N ASP A 438 5.40 -5.86 28.75
CA ASP A 438 5.74 -5.06 29.93
C ASP A 438 4.84 -5.35 31.16
N ARG A 439 3.94 -6.35 31.06
CA ARG A 439 2.94 -6.69 32.09
C ARG A 439 3.52 -7.04 33.47
N TYR A 440 4.82 -7.34 33.54
CA TYR A 440 5.50 -7.81 34.76
C TYR A 440 6.46 -6.78 35.39
N ASN A 441 6.69 -5.61 34.79
CA ASN A 441 7.66 -4.63 35.30
C ASN A 441 7.00 -3.28 35.65
N ARG A 442 7.05 -2.91 36.93
CA ARG A 442 6.41 -1.67 37.44
C ARG A 442 7.28 -0.41 37.39
N ARG A 443 8.57 -0.50 37.07
CA ARG A 443 9.56 0.60 37.26
C ARG A 443 9.93 1.38 35.99
N GLY A 444 9.17 1.24 34.90
CA GLY A 444 9.35 2.06 33.70
C GLY A 444 8.69 1.44 32.47
N VAL A 445 8.36 2.27 31.48
CA VAL A 445 7.58 1.81 30.32
C VAL A 445 8.47 1.51 29.13
N LEU A 446 8.31 0.31 28.57
CA LEU A 446 8.98 -0.11 27.35
C LEU A 446 8.31 0.56 26.13
N GLY A 447 9.11 1.24 25.30
CA GLY A 447 8.61 1.87 24.09
C GLY A 447 9.54 1.67 22.89
N VAL A 448 8.99 1.82 21.69
CA VAL A 448 9.80 1.92 20.46
C VAL A 448 10.47 3.29 20.40
N ARG A 449 11.75 3.36 20.02
CA ARG A 449 12.46 4.63 19.81
C ARG A 449 11.77 5.51 18.76
N GLY A 450 11.91 6.82 18.89
CA GLY A 450 11.29 7.80 18.00
C GLY A 450 11.59 7.58 16.52
N TYR A 451 10.59 7.83 15.67
CA TYR A 451 10.64 7.77 14.20
C TYR A 451 10.93 6.41 13.55
N ILE A 452 11.16 5.33 14.31
CA ILE A 452 11.36 3.99 13.74
C ILE A 452 10.10 3.49 13.02
N LEU A 453 8.91 3.61 13.63
CA LEU A 453 7.67 3.13 13.02
C LEU A 453 7.32 3.91 11.73
N PRO A 454 7.36 5.25 11.71
CA PRO A 454 7.22 6.01 10.47
C PRO A 454 8.25 5.65 9.40
N LEU A 455 9.51 5.37 9.77
CA LEU A 455 10.55 4.98 8.81
C LEU A 455 10.28 3.61 8.17
N ILE A 456 9.84 2.63 8.97
CA ILE A 456 9.43 1.31 8.47
C ILE A 456 8.24 1.46 7.52
N SER A 457 7.24 2.24 7.90
CA SER A 457 6.08 2.56 7.05
C SER A 457 6.50 3.23 5.73
N LEU A 458 7.43 4.19 5.77
CA LEU A 458 7.95 4.85 4.57
C LEU A 458 8.66 3.88 3.63
N LEU A 459 9.54 3.04 4.17
CA LEU A 459 10.27 2.06 3.37
C LEU A 459 9.35 0.96 2.83
N SER A 460 8.25 0.65 3.53
CA SER A 460 7.29 -0.37 3.07
C SER A 460 6.68 -0.04 1.71
N ILE A 461 6.51 1.24 1.38
CA ILE A 461 5.95 1.72 0.10
C ILE A 461 6.79 1.29 -1.10
N VAL A 462 8.11 1.21 -0.94
CA VAL A 462 9.03 0.88 -2.04
C VAL A 462 8.71 -0.51 -2.61
N PHE A 463 8.23 -1.44 -1.77
CA PHE A 463 7.92 -2.79 -2.20
C PHE A 463 6.66 -2.88 -3.09
N ASP A 464 5.79 -1.89 -3.03
CA ASP A 464 4.57 -1.83 -3.86
C ASP A 464 4.81 -1.11 -5.20
N VAL A 465 5.99 -0.51 -5.38
CA VAL A 465 6.37 0.11 -6.64
C VAL A 465 6.59 -0.97 -7.70
N ARG A 466 5.96 -0.75 -8.87
CA ARG A 466 6.12 -1.60 -10.04
C ARG A 466 7.54 -1.54 -10.56
N TRP A 467 8.09 -2.69 -10.92
CA TRP A 467 9.36 -2.79 -11.62
C TRP A 467 9.21 -3.63 -12.88
N ASN A 468 9.25 -2.98 -14.05
CA ASN A 468 9.08 -3.65 -15.35
C ASN A 468 10.08 -4.80 -15.57
N GLY A 469 11.30 -4.69 -15.03
CA GLY A 469 12.30 -5.76 -15.10
C GLY A 469 11.94 -7.00 -14.29
N ALA A 470 11.07 -6.88 -13.28
CA ALA A 470 10.56 -8.00 -12.51
C ALA A 470 9.33 -8.67 -13.15
N ARG A 471 8.86 -8.17 -14.30
CA ARG A 471 7.67 -8.71 -14.97
C ARG A 471 7.89 -10.17 -15.36
N ASN A 472 7.07 -11.06 -14.81
CA ASN A 472 7.08 -12.48 -15.13
C ASN A 472 5.66 -12.97 -15.39
N THR A 473 5.44 -13.50 -16.60
CA THR A 473 4.19 -14.10 -17.08
C THR A 473 4.39 -15.52 -17.59
N ASN A 474 5.40 -16.24 -17.07
CA ASN A 474 5.71 -17.59 -17.49
C ASN A 474 4.54 -18.55 -17.21
N LEU A 475 4.31 -19.47 -18.14
CA LEU A 475 3.28 -20.49 -18.05
C LEU A 475 3.76 -21.59 -17.10
N VAL A 476 2.91 -21.95 -16.13
CA VAL A 476 3.20 -22.99 -15.13
C VAL A 476 2.55 -24.30 -15.54
N LEU A 477 1.28 -24.23 -15.91
CA LEU A 477 0.49 -25.38 -16.33
C LEU A 477 -0.44 -24.96 -17.46
N SER A 478 -0.49 -25.77 -18.52
CA SER A 478 -1.47 -25.67 -19.58
C SER A 478 -2.14 -27.04 -19.76
N GLY A 479 -3.48 -27.07 -19.77
CA GLY A 479 -4.24 -28.30 -19.98
C GLY A 479 -5.51 -28.06 -20.77
N GLY A 480 -5.95 -29.06 -21.54
CA GLY A 480 -7.23 -29.03 -22.22
C GLY A 480 -8.39 -29.05 -21.22
N THR A 481 -9.46 -28.31 -21.48
CA THR A 481 -10.67 -28.33 -20.67
C THR A 481 -11.84 -28.99 -21.39
N VAL A 482 -12.50 -29.92 -20.70
CA VAL A 482 -13.75 -30.57 -21.14
C VAL A 482 -15.00 -29.81 -20.61
N GLY A 483 -14.82 -28.62 -20.03
CA GLY A 483 -15.88 -27.88 -19.35
C GLY A 483 -16.95 -27.33 -20.30
N SER A 484 -18.21 -27.37 -19.87
CA SER A 484 -19.32 -26.70 -20.59
C SER A 484 -19.16 -25.17 -20.56
N PRO A 485 -19.72 -24.41 -21.52
CA PRO A 485 -19.72 -22.94 -21.50
C PRO A 485 -20.27 -22.35 -20.20
N SER A 486 -21.30 -22.98 -19.63
CA SER A 486 -21.92 -22.57 -18.36
C SER A 486 -20.96 -22.69 -17.18
N GLU A 487 -20.12 -23.73 -17.16
CA GLU A 487 -19.11 -23.92 -16.13
C GLU A 487 -17.97 -22.90 -16.26
N ALA A 488 -17.53 -22.62 -17.48
CA ALA A 488 -16.55 -21.57 -17.75
C ALA A 488 -17.05 -20.21 -17.26
N PHE A 489 -18.30 -19.86 -17.55
CA PHE A 489 -18.94 -18.63 -17.10
C PHE A 489 -19.09 -18.56 -15.57
N ALA A 490 -19.57 -19.65 -14.94
CA ALA A 490 -19.72 -19.70 -13.49
C ALA A 490 -18.37 -19.49 -12.75
N ARG A 491 -17.30 -20.10 -13.26
CA ARG A 491 -15.94 -19.92 -12.73
C ARG A 491 -15.42 -18.51 -12.96
N GLN A 492 -15.68 -17.92 -14.12
CA GLN A 492 -15.30 -16.53 -14.38
C GLN A 492 -15.95 -15.57 -13.37
N LEU A 493 -17.23 -15.77 -13.02
CA LEU A 493 -17.95 -14.92 -12.07
C LEU A 493 -17.51 -15.09 -10.61
N LYS A 494 -17.18 -16.32 -10.19
CA LYS A 494 -16.88 -16.64 -8.79
C LYS A 494 -15.40 -16.75 -8.46
N GLY A 495 -14.56 -16.96 -9.47
CA GLY A 495 -13.15 -17.29 -9.31
C GLY A 495 -12.95 -18.67 -8.67
N LEU A 496 -11.69 -19.02 -8.46
CA LEU A 496 -11.31 -20.19 -7.67
C LEU A 496 -11.09 -19.75 -6.21
N PRO A 497 -11.54 -20.52 -5.20
CA PRO A 497 -11.36 -20.15 -3.80
C PRO A 497 -9.89 -19.93 -3.38
N HIS A 498 -8.95 -20.56 -4.09
CA HIS A 498 -7.51 -20.45 -3.86
C HIS A 498 -6.82 -19.41 -4.75
N ASP A 499 -7.51 -18.84 -5.76
CA ASP A 499 -6.96 -17.77 -6.59
C ASP A 499 -7.17 -16.42 -5.89
N VAL A 500 -6.28 -16.17 -4.92
CA VAL A 500 -6.29 -14.98 -4.09
C VAL A 500 -4.99 -14.21 -4.23
N ARG A 501 -5.10 -12.88 -4.31
CA ARG A 501 -3.96 -11.98 -4.17
C ARG A 501 -3.96 -11.39 -2.76
N TYR A 502 -2.91 -11.68 -2.00
CA TYR A 502 -2.72 -11.07 -0.70
C TYR A 502 -2.50 -9.57 -0.83
N SER A 503 -3.32 -8.80 -0.11
CA SER A 503 -3.41 -7.33 -0.15
C SER A 503 -3.75 -6.82 1.26
N GLY A 504 -4.09 -5.53 1.39
CA GLY A 504 -4.49 -4.89 2.65
C GLY A 504 -3.51 -5.14 3.79
N LEU A 505 -4.02 -5.53 4.96
CA LEU A 505 -3.20 -5.78 6.16
C LEU A 505 -2.20 -6.93 6.00
N ILE A 506 -2.49 -7.91 5.13
CA ILE A 506 -1.56 -9.03 4.90
C ILE A 506 -0.35 -8.53 4.11
N LEU A 507 -0.58 -7.69 3.11
CA LEU A 507 0.49 -7.02 2.36
C LEU A 507 1.30 -6.10 3.27
N ASP A 508 0.63 -5.32 4.12
CA ASP A 508 1.30 -4.50 5.13
C ASP A 508 2.22 -5.32 6.02
N MET A 509 1.71 -6.44 6.57
CA MET A 509 2.51 -7.32 7.43
C MET A 509 3.77 -7.81 6.70
N ARG A 510 3.64 -8.28 5.46
CA ARG A 510 4.78 -8.72 4.65
C ARG A 510 5.78 -7.59 4.42
N ASN A 511 5.30 -6.44 3.95
CA ASN A 511 6.15 -5.30 3.63
C ASN A 511 6.81 -4.72 4.89
N PHE A 512 6.15 -4.74 6.05
CA PHE A 512 6.73 -4.35 7.34
C PHE A 512 7.86 -5.29 7.78
N ILE A 513 7.72 -6.60 7.59
CA ILE A 513 8.79 -7.54 7.97
C ILE A 513 10.05 -7.25 7.14
N VAL A 514 9.91 -7.10 5.82
CA VAL A 514 11.05 -6.81 4.94
C VAL A 514 11.63 -5.42 5.24
N ALA A 515 10.79 -4.39 5.38
CA ALA A 515 11.22 -3.04 5.73
C ALA A 515 11.91 -2.99 7.11
N PHE A 516 11.42 -3.74 8.10
CA PHE A 516 12.04 -3.83 9.42
C PHE A 516 13.44 -4.43 9.36
N VAL A 517 13.64 -5.50 8.57
CA VAL A 517 14.97 -6.08 8.35
C VAL A 517 15.92 -5.07 7.72
N VAL A 518 15.48 -4.34 6.69
CA VAL A 518 16.29 -3.29 6.05
C VAL A 518 16.66 -2.17 7.04
N VAL A 519 15.68 -1.68 7.81
CA VAL A 519 15.92 -0.67 8.86
C VAL A 519 16.89 -1.21 9.90
N ARG A 520 16.73 -2.46 10.32
CA ARG A 520 17.59 -3.07 11.35
C ARG A 520 19.04 -3.17 10.89
N ILE A 521 19.27 -3.56 9.64
CA ILE A 521 20.60 -3.60 9.02
C ILE A 521 21.19 -2.18 8.95
N GLY A 522 20.42 -1.19 8.50
CA GLY A 522 20.88 0.21 8.45
C GLY A 522 21.23 0.78 9.84
N LEU A 523 20.44 0.45 10.85
CA LEU A 523 20.72 0.83 12.24
C LEU A 523 21.97 0.13 12.80
N TYR A 524 22.20 -1.13 12.44
CA TYR A 524 23.41 -1.86 12.81
C TYR A 524 24.67 -1.18 12.26
N PHE A 525 24.67 -0.79 10.98
CA PHE A 525 25.77 -0.02 10.39
C PHE A 525 25.93 1.38 11.01
N SER A 526 24.86 1.93 11.57
CA SER A 526 24.88 3.20 12.30
C SER A 526 25.24 3.03 13.79
N SER A 527 25.70 1.86 14.22
CA SER A 527 26.02 1.52 15.62
C SER A 527 24.84 1.64 16.61
N VAL A 528 23.60 1.60 16.11
CA VAL A 528 22.39 1.62 16.95
C VAL A 528 21.95 0.18 17.24
N THR A 529 22.31 -0.30 18.43
CA THR A 529 22.09 -1.71 18.81
C THR A 529 20.67 -2.01 19.29
N SER A 530 19.91 -1.03 19.80
CA SER A 530 18.55 -1.27 20.34
C SER A 530 17.47 -0.43 19.65
N VAL A 531 16.41 -1.10 19.20
CA VAL A 531 15.17 -0.50 18.65
C VAL A 531 14.19 -0.11 19.76
N LEU A 532 14.24 -0.84 20.89
CA LEU A 532 13.41 -0.60 22.06
C LEU A 532 14.19 0.21 23.10
N ALA A 533 13.49 1.06 23.83
CA ALA A 533 14.05 1.83 24.92
C ALA A 533 13.03 1.95 26.06
N ARG A 534 13.49 1.67 27.29
CA ARG A 534 12.71 1.97 28.50
C ARG A 534 12.82 3.46 28.80
N SER A 535 11.69 4.05 29.19
CA SER A 535 11.60 5.42 29.69
C SER A 535 11.20 5.38 31.16
N ALA A 536 11.89 6.13 32.02
CA ALA A 536 11.46 6.33 33.39
C ALA A 536 10.18 7.18 33.37
N VAL A 537 9.15 6.77 34.11
CA VAL A 537 7.85 7.42 34.13
C VAL A 537 7.59 7.93 35.56
N PRO A 538 7.04 9.14 35.75
CA PRO A 538 6.68 9.67 37.07
C PRO A 538 5.76 8.72 37.83
N SER A 539 5.93 8.64 39.16
CA SER A 539 5.11 7.77 40.00
C SER A 539 3.63 8.12 39.87
N VAL A 540 3.28 9.40 39.77
CA VAL A 540 1.91 9.89 39.59
C VAL A 540 1.29 9.40 38.28
N ALA A 541 2.08 9.31 37.23
CA ALA A 541 1.65 8.80 35.94
C ALA A 541 1.47 7.28 35.98
N VAL A 542 2.37 6.55 36.65
CA VAL A 542 2.22 5.10 36.87
C VAL A 542 0.98 4.78 37.73
N ALA A 543 0.68 5.62 38.72
CA ALA A 543 -0.42 5.41 39.65
C ALA A 543 -1.81 5.73 39.06
N TYR A 544 -1.93 6.80 38.27
CA TYR A 544 -3.25 7.33 37.86
C TYR A 544 -3.50 7.39 36.36
N ALA A 545 -2.45 7.39 35.53
CA ALA A 545 -2.65 7.41 34.08
C ALA A 545 -2.84 5.98 33.57
N ASN A 546 -3.63 5.83 32.50
CA ASN A 546 -3.76 4.54 31.86
C ASN A 546 -2.39 4.09 31.28
N PRO A 547 -1.91 2.86 31.56
CA PRO A 547 -0.64 2.34 31.01
C PRO A 547 -0.57 2.42 29.48
N SER A 548 -1.73 2.39 28.83
CA SER A 548 -1.88 2.52 27.39
C SER A 548 -1.22 3.80 26.83
N MET A 549 -1.19 4.90 27.61
CA MET A 549 -0.63 6.20 27.22
C MET A 549 0.88 6.23 26.95
N PHE A 550 1.65 5.31 27.54
CA PHE A 550 3.12 5.40 27.57
C PHE A 550 3.87 4.43 26.66
N SER A 551 3.18 3.77 25.74
CA SER A 551 3.72 2.74 24.84
C SER A 551 4.70 3.24 23.75
N THR A 552 5.10 4.51 23.79
CA THR A 552 6.09 5.13 22.90
C THR A 552 7.26 5.66 23.71
N SER A 553 8.50 5.41 23.26
CA SER A 553 9.67 5.88 24.00
C SER A 553 9.77 7.40 23.99
N TRP A 554 10.18 7.96 25.12
CA TRP A 554 10.52 9.37 25.27
C TRP A 554 11.88 9.74 24.67
N LYS A 555 12.65 8.75 24.20
CA LYS A 555 13.86 8.99 23.40
C LYS A 555 13.47 9.47 22.00
N SER A 556 13.74 10.75 21.73
CA SER A 556 13.23 11.48 20.55
C SER A 556 13.83 11.04 19.21
N LEU A 557 15.12 10.69 19.16
CA LEU A 557 15.80 10.33 17.91
C LEU A 557 16.27 8.87 17.98
N PHE A 558 16.14 8.14 16.86
CA PHE A 558 16.64 6.77 16.75
C PHE A 558 18.18 6.69 16.82
N VAL A 559 18.87 7.78 16.47
CA VAL A 559 20.35 7.93 16.48
C VAL A 559 20.89 8.51 17.80
N ASP A 560 20.03 8.87 18.77
CA ASP A 560 20.56 9.35 20.06
C ASP A 560 21.42 8.24 20.70
N SER A 561 22.71 8.55 20.95
CA SER A 561 23.70 7.61 21.47
C SER A 561 23.19 6.93 22.73
N ALA A 562 23.43 5.63 22.83
CA ALA A 562 23.11 4.86 24.03
C ALA A 562 23.95 5.26 25.25
N GLU A 563 24.88 6.22 25.13
CA GLU A 563 25.72 6.74 26.22
C GLU A 563 24.94 7.38 27.37
N GLY A 564 23.65 7.69 27.17
CA GLY A 564 22.72 8.02 28.25
C GLY A 564 21.92 6.81 28.77
N SER A 565 22.41 5.57 28.60
CA SER A 565 21.78 4.42 29.24
C SER A 565 22.03 4.54 30.73
N ILE A 566 21.01 5.00 31.46
CA ILE A 566 20.87 4.76 32.88
C ILE A 566 21.11 3.26 33.05
N SER A 567 22.28 2.91 33.56
CA SER A 567 22.57 1.52 33.92
C SER A 567 21.47 1.08 34.91
N PRO A 568 21.00 -0.17 34.94
CA PRO A 568 20.11 -0.62 36.01
C PRO A 568 20.66 -0.33 37.41
N ALA A 569 21.98 -0.12 37.55
CA ALA A 569 22.63 0.41 38.75
C ALA A 569 22.36 1.90 39.05
N GLN A 570 22.12 2.77 38.06
CA GLN A 570 21.68 4.17 38.23
C GLN A 570 20.16 4.32 38.42
N MET A 571 19.42 3.20 38.39
CA MET A 571 18.07 3.09 38.95
C MET A 571 18.08 2.87 40.47
N GLN A 572 19.25 2.96 41.12
CA GLN A 572 19.32 3.22 42.55
C GLN A 572 18.91 4.68 42.83
N PRO A 573 18.22 4.94 43.96
CA PRO A 573 17.86 6.30 44.34
C PRO A 573 19.15 7.11 44.51
N SER A 574 19.47 7.93 43.52
CA SER A 574 20.49 8.96 43.70
C SER A 574 20.01 9.84 44.85
N THR A 575 20.87 9.95 45.86
CA THR A 575 20.66 10.69 47.11
C THR A 575 20.36 12.18 46.92
N ASP A 576 20.43 12.71 45.69
CA ASP A 576 19.90 14.02 45.30
C ASP A 576 18.38 13.96 45.05
N HIS A 577 17.62 13.69 46.12
CA HIS A 577 16.14 13.69 46.14
C HIS A 577 15.50 15.06 45.80
N LEU A 578 16.30 16.10 45.53
CA LEU A 578 15.87 17.48 45.31
C LEU A 578 15.87 17.93 43.84
N THR A 579 16.55 17.22 42.93
CA THR A 579 16.58 17.60 41.50
C THR A 579 15.75 16.64 40.65
N ARG A 580 14.47 16.98 40.47
CA ARG A 580 13.54 16.24 39.59
C ARG A 580 14.05 16.25 38.14
N PRO A 581 14.01 15.13 37.40
CA PRO A 581 14.30 15.16 35.97
C PRO A 581 13.28 16.08 35.29
N PRO A 582 13.71 17.07 34.49
CA PRO A 582 12.80 17.96 33.78
C PRO A 582 11.84 17.21 32.84
N GLU A 583 12.21 16.00 32.41
CA GLU A 583 11.39 15.08 31.62
C GLU A 583 10.10 14.66 32.34
N HIS A 584 10.13 14.48 33.66
CA HIS A 584 8.96 14.07 34.44
C HIS A 584 7.85 15.12 34.40
N ARG A 585 8.24 16.41 34.44
CA ARG A 585 7.30 17.52 34.31
C ARG A 585 6.64 17.53 32.93
N LEU A 586 7.40 17.26 31.87
CA LEU A 586 6.89 17.19 30.50
C LEU A 586 5.96 15.97 30.31
N MET A 587 6.30 14.83 30.91
CA MET A 587 5.44 13.64 30.97
C MET A 587 4.12 13.96 31.66
N ASN A 588 4.16 14.60 32.82
CA ASN A 588 2.97 15.01 33.57
C ASN A 588 2.07 15.95 32.78
N ILE A 589 2.64 16.97 32.12
CA ILE A 589 1.88 17.83 31.21
C ILE A 589 1.21 16.99 30.10
N THR A 590 1.93 16.04 29.51
CA THR A 590 1.47 15.28 28.34
C THR A 590 0.29 14.35 28.65
N TRP A 591 0.33 13.62 29.77
CA TRP A 591 -0.77 12.72 30.11
C TRP A 591 -1.95 13.46 30.74
N MET A 592 -1.73 14.47 31.59
CA MET A 592 -2.82 15.23 32.22
C MET A 592 -3.60 16.12 31.24
N THR A 593 -3.02 16.42 30.07
CA THR A 593 -3.69 17.19 29.00
C THR A 593 -4.29 16.32 27.90
N ASP A 594 -4.16 14.99 28.00
CA ASP A 594 -4.85 14.10 27.08
C ASP A 594 -6.37 14.18 27.32
N PRO A 595 -7.21 14.34 26.29
CA PRO A 595 -8.64 14.54 26.49
C PRO A 595 -9.34 13.43 27.28
N ILE A 596 -8.97 12.16 27.06
CA ILE A 596 -9.58 11.01 27.75
C ILE A 596 -9.06 10.91 29.19
N GLU A 597 -7.74 11.02 29.38
CA GLU A 597 -7.17 10.97 30.73
C GLU A 597 -7.62 12.15 31.58
N CYS A 598 -7.70 13.35 30.98
CA CYS A 598 -8.23 14.54 31.63
C CYS A 598 -9.70 14.32 32.03
N ALA A 599 -10.55 13.86 31.11
CA ALA A 599 -11.93 13.50 31.45
C ALA A 599 -11.99 12.46 32.57
N ALA A 600 -11.12 11.46 32.56
CA ALA A 600 -11.03 10.45 33.61
C ALA A 600 -10.64 11.02 34.97
N LEU A 601 -9.63 11.90 35.03
CA LEU A 601 -9.21 12.57 36.25
C LEU A 601 -10.33 13.40 36.89
N TYR A 602 -11.11 14.12 36.08
CA TYR A 602 -12.13 15.05 36.57
C TYR A 602 -13.48 14.39 36.84
N LEU A 603 -13.88 13.42 36.01
CA LEU A 603 -15.22 12.83 36.07
C LEU A 603 -15.27 11.51 36.83
N TRP A 604 -14.22 10.69 36.77
CA TRP A 604 -14.25 9.30 37.28
C TRP A 604 -13.31 9.04 38.46
N SER A 605 -12.00 9.23 38.31
CA SER A 605 -11.01 8.66 39.24
C SER A 605 -10.73 9.48 40.49
N ARG A 606 -10.92 10.82 40.46
CA ARG A 606 -10.67 11.76 41.57
C ARG A 606 -9.48 11.36 42.46
N PRO A 607 -8.26 11.22 41.90
CA PRO A 607 -7.16 10.60 42.61
C PRO A 607 -6.69 11.44 43.80
N ARG A 608 -6.39 10.75 44.90
CA ARG A 608 -5.89 11.30 46.17
C ARG A 608 -4.37 11.30 46.18
N ILE A 609 -3.77 12.41 46.59
CA ILE A 609 -2.31 12.58 46.68
C ILE A 609 -1.94 12.95 48.11
N PHE A 610 -0.82 12.41 48.56
CA PHE A 610 -0.28 12.65 49.89
C PHE A 610 0.77 13.76 49.82
N CYS A 611 0.65 14.71 50.75
CA CYS A 611 1.52 15.86 50.89
C CYS A 611 2.51 15.61 52.04
N TYR A 612 3.80 15.72 51.73
CA TYR A 612 4.90 15.54 52.65
C TYR A 612 5.67 16.84 52.79
N ARG A 613 5.96 17.25 54.02
CA ARG A 613 6.74 18.46 54.31
C ARG A 613 8.18 18.07 54.63
N HIS A 614 9.14 18.70 53.98
CA HIS A 614 10.54 18.50 54.31
C HIS A 614 10.86 19.18 55.64
N LYS A 615 11.43 18.45 56.61
CA LYS A 615 11.63 18.95 57.98
C LYS A 615 12.63 20.10 58.08
N ALA A 616 13.66 20.13 57.23
CA ALA A 616 14.70 21.15 57.29
C ALA A 616 14.37 22.42 56.50
N THR A 617 13.65 22.31 55.38
CA THR A 617 13.38 23.44 54.47
C THR A 617 11.92 23.90 54.49
N GLY A 618 11.02 23.11 55.07
CA GLY A 618 9.58 23.35 55.06
C GLY A 618 8.91 23.18 53.68
N THR A 619 9.65 22.76 52.65
CA THR A 619 9.12 22.61 51.29
C THR A 619 8.15 21.43 51.19
N LEU A 620 7.02 21.64 50.51
CA LEU A 620 6.01 20.60 50.30
C LEU A 620 6.35 19.74 49.07
N VAL A 621 6.13 18.44 49.21
CA VAL A 621 6.35 17.41 48.20
C VAL A 621 5.06 16.58 48.06
N TYR A 622 4.64 16.36 46.82
CA TYR A 622 3.42 15.62 46.49
C TYR A 622 3.78 14.26 45.90
N HIS A 623 3.19 13.19 46.44
CA HIS A 623 3.46 11.82 45.98
C HIS A 623 2.16 10.98 45.99
N PRO A 624 1.95 10.07 45.00
CA PRO A 624 0.73 9.25 44.91
C PRO A 624 0.62 8.17 45.99
N LEU A 625 1.75 7.64 46.46
CA LEU A 625 1.78 6.59 47.50
C LEU A 625 1.62 7.18 48.90
N GLY A 626 0.85 6.47 49.73
CA GLY A 626 0.69 6.78 51.15
C GLY A 626 1.95 6.48 51.95
N TRP A 627 2.00 6.99 53.19
CA TRP A 627 3.19 6.90 54.05
C TRP A 627 3.71 5.47 54.24
N ASP A 628 2.81 4.51 54.47
CA ASP A 628 3.16 3.11 54.70
C ASP A 628 3.52 2.36 53.40
N GLU A 629 3.04 2.82 52.25
CA GLU A 629 3.43 2.27 50.94
C GLU A 629 4.81 2.78 50.55
N LEU A 630 5.09 4.06 50.78
CA LEU A 630 6.38 4.66 50.47
C LEU A 630 7.51 4.01 51.28
N LYS A 631 7.27 3.74 52.58
CA LYS A 631 8.20 2.97 53.44
C LYS A 631 8.50 1.58 52.90
N ARG A 632 7.54 0.94 52.21
CA ARG A 632 7.69 -0.41 51.64
C ARG A 632 8.39 -0.42 50.29
N VAL A 633 8.21 0.64 49.48
CA VAL A 633 8.73 0.71 48.11
C VAL A 633 10.16 1.24 48.05
N GLU A 634 10.51 2.20 48.91
CA GLU A 634 11.80 2.89 48.80
C GLU A 634 12.96 2.23 49.56
N GLU A 635 12.76 1.24 50.44
CA GLU A 635 13.85 0.61 51.24
C GLU A 635 14.79 1.61 51.95
N VAL A 636 14.34 2.83 52.26
CA VAL A 636 15.23 3.94 52.65
C VAL A 636 14.83 4.50 54.03
N PRO A 637 15.65 4.28 55.09
CA PRO A 637 15.52 4.95 56.40
C PRO A 637 15.60 6.48 56.35
N THR A 638 16.09 7.03 55.23
CA THR A 638 16.37 8.46 55.02
C THR A 638 15.13 9.29 54.67
N PHE A 639 14.11 8.74 54.00
CA PHE A 639 12.91 9.52 53.63
C PHE A 639 12.09 9.91 54.87
N SER A 640 11.90 8.97 55.81
CA SER A 640 11.20 9.22 57.08
C SER A 640 11.98 10.16 58.01
N ALA A 641 13.30 10.20 57.88
CA ALA A 641 14.16 11.16 58.58
C ALA A 641 13.95 12.59 58.03
N MET A 642 13.84 12.74 56.71
CA MET A 642 13.80 14.05 56.02
C MET A 642 12.39 14.65 55.87
N TYR A 643 11.35 13.84 55.81
CA TYR A 643 9.99 14.29 55.52
C TYR A 643 9.01 13.91 56.64
N GLU A 644 7.98 14.73 56.83
CA GLU A 644 6.83 14.44 57.68
C GLU A 644 5.54 14.47 56.87
N PHE A 645 4.58 13.60 57.22
CA PHE A 645 3.26 13.63 56.60
C PHE A 645 2.52 14.90 57.01
N HIS A 646 2.02 15.66 56.03
CA HIS A 646 1.34 16.93 56.27
C HIS A 646 -0.17 16.84 56.06
N SER A 647 -0.61 16.36 54.90
CA SER A 647 -2.04 16.28 54.57
C SER A 647 -2.31 15.37 53.37
N GLU A 648 -3.58 15.03 53.15
CA GLU A 648 -4.08 14.37 51.94
C GLU A 648 -4.95 15.36 51.16
N THR A 649 -4.79 15.43 49.84
CA THR A 649 -5.60 16.30 48.98
C THR A 649 -5.87 15.65 47.64
N MET A 650 -6.90 16.10 46.92
CA MET A 650 -7.17 15.61 45.57
C MET A 650 -6.16 16.21 44.58
N LEU A 651 -5.66 15.42 43.64
CA LEU A 651 -4.79 15.91 42.56
C LEU A 651 -5.42 17.08 41.81
N THR A 652 -6.73 17.03 41.58
CA THR A 652 -7.50 18.07 40.89
C THR A 652 -7.77 19.31 41.73
N ALA A 653 -7.50 19.27 43.04
CA ALA A 653 -7.59 20.44 43.92
C ALA A 653 -6.27 21.24 43.97
N LEU A 654 -5.15 20.60 43.63
CA LEU A 654 -3.85 21.28 43.58
C LEU A 654 -3.80 22.34 42.46
N PRO A 655 -3.03 23.43 42.62
CA PRO A 655 -2.67 24.30 41.50
C PRO A 655 -1.97 23.51 40.38
N TRP A 656 -2.17 23.93 39.11
CA TRP A 656 -1.59 23.24 37.94
C TRP A 656 -0.07 23.00 38.06
N ARG A 657 0.66 23.97 38.62
CA ARG A 657 2.11 23.88 38.84
C ARG A 657 2.47 22.73 39.78
N ASP A 658 1.74 22.60 40.87
CA ASP A 658 1.98 21.56 41.88
C ASP A 658 1.60 20.17 41.37
N ARG A 659 0.58 20.10 40.49
CA ARG A 659 0.21 18.84 39.80
C ARG A 659 1.31 18.31 38.91
N ILE A 660 1.86 19.15 38.04
CA ILE A 660 2.89 18.73 37.08
C ILE A 660 4.23 18.43 37.75
N GLU A 661 4.41 18.96 38.96
CA GLU A 661 5.56 18.75 39.83
C GLU A 661 5.41 17.54 40.79
N CYS A 662 4.25 16.85 40.77
CA CYS A 662 4.04 15.64 41.55
C CYS A 662 4.98 14.51 41.11
N PHE A 663 5.49 13.74 42.09
CA PHE A 663 6.50 12.70 41.90
C PHE A 663 6.01 11.52 41.07
#